data_AF-A0A936KH25-F1
#
_entry.id   AF-A0A936KH25-F1
#
_cell.length_a   1.000
_cell.length_b   1.000
_cell.length_c   1.000
_cell.angle_alpha   90.00
_cell.angle_beta   90.00
_cell.angle_gamma   90.00
#
_symmetry.space_group_name_H-M   'P 1'
#
loop_
_entity.id
_entity.type
_entity.pdbx_description
1 polymer ?
#
loop_
_entity_poly.entity_id
_entity_poly.type
_entity_poly.pdbx_seq_one_letter_code
_entity_poly.pdbx_strand_id
1 'polypeptide(L)'
;MKISTTARTDWSFATTLLAIAAVLLLLPFSGRAATLATAPMQLAQAAAPEAVPMLLAPAPVTAAGRATAKAQPVERSVARARGVAVDFTQLDPRSGRTPFAIGVELFDGVIVTLDLERIEQRRAGNFTWNGRVRGYDGSQAILTVVDGRIAGTITLSDPAARTTATYQIQSGADGAHALRQLNPSGFPSDHPAGSEGLHAPAHSNSLSLGTSGRDVALKAGTAAPDTGTTIDVMVVYSRQTAAAAGTAIDAQIQQAIDSANAAYANSGIATRLNLVHVEAMAYDESGDFNTDLDRLTSGSDGYMDNVATLRNTHAADLVSLFIENGQYCGLAWIGPSAGYGFSVINRGCASGNLTFAHELGHNFGALHDPYVDPGTSPYAFGHGYAVPSAQWRTVMAYNNACTAAGTSCTRIPYFSNPNLAYGSPAQPLGSASTSDNARVHNQNAYAVANFRSSGTSGCGFTLSPSSVSVGATAASGSVGVTTGAGCAWGTASSASWLTVASGSGTSGPGTLNYAVAGNTGPARSGKITVGGVAFSVAQASGCSYALSSTSTSFASNGGSGSVTLTTGAGCAWTASSSASWLTVSSAKTGSGSTTVSFTATANTGTSVRSANLSIGGATFLVTEAAATASAPVPSAAIATLSAASINFGNQRVGTTSAARTVTLTNTGGGTLTIGSLTAGGSNPGDFARSGTCAATTALTAGQSCTVQYSFTPARSSNRSATLTVVSNAASVKLSLSGRGSRY
;
A
#
# COMPACT_ATOMS: atom_id res chain seq x y z
N MET A 1 72.14 4.33 44.81
CA MET A 1 70.86 4.26 45.58
C MET A 1 69.71 4.68 44.64
N LYS A 2 68.43 4.60 45.05
CA LYS A 2 67.27 4.58 44.13
C LYS A 2 66.89 5.93 43.45
N ILE A 3 66.06 5.78 42.42
CA ILE A 3 65.56 6.70 41.37
C ILE A 3 64.10 6.26 41.10
N SER A 4 63.08 7.05 40.74
CA SER A 4 62.75 8.51 40.76
C SER A 4 61.23 8.63 40.48
N THR A 5 60.52 9.74 40.18
CA THR A 5 60.82 11.17 39.90
C THR A 5 59.62 12.05 40.35
N THR A 6 59.61 13.34 39.98
CA THR A 6 58.56 14.37 40.21
C THR A 6 57.60 14.59 39.03
N ALA A 7 56.48 15.29 39.28
CA ALA A 7 55.89 16.30 38.38
C ALA A 7 55.26 17.45 39.21
N ARG A 8 55.09 18.66 38.65
CA ARG A 8 54.57 19.88 39.35
C ARG A 8 53.85 20.88 38.42
N THR A 9 52.73 21.43 38.93
CA THR A 9 52.13 22.78 38.84
C THR A 9 52.40 23.77 37.67
N ASP A 10 51.38 24.59 37.39
CA ASP A 10 51.12 25.38 36.18
C ASP A 10 51.59 26.87 36.17
N TRP A 11 51.06 27.64 35.19
CA TRP A 11 51.03 29.12 34.97
C TRP A 11 52.16 29.80 34.14
N SER A 12 51.84 30.28 32.92
CA SER A 12 51.52 31.71 32.63
C SER A 12 51.81 32.24 31.19
N PHE A 13 51.16 33.38 30.87
CA PHE A 13 51.43 34.39 29.81
C PHE A 13 50.99 34.22 28.32
N ALA A 14 50.87 35.39 27.66
CA ALA A 14 50.25 35.66 26.35
C ALA A 14 51.34 35.94 25.26
N THR A 15 51.10 36.35 24.00
CA THR A 15 50.14 37.31 23.41
C THR A 15 50.18 37.25 21.87
N THR A 16 49.16 37.72 21.12
CA THR A 16 49.26 38.64 19.93
C THR A 16 47.86 38.93 19.29
N LEU A 17 47.74 40.14 18.72
CA LEU A 17 46.61 40.86 18.08
C LEU A 17 46.19 40.28 16.69
N LEU A 18 45.12 40.69 15.96
CA LEU A 18 44.11 41.76 16.11
C LEU A 18 42.73 41.43 15.46
N ALA A 19 41.71 42.19 15.86
CA ALA A 19 40.27 42.23 15.51
C ALA A 19 39.82 42.26 14.03
N ILE A 20 38.49 42.11 13.82
CA ILE A 20 37.63 43.16 13.21
C ILE A 20 36.12 42.99 13.56
N ALA A 21 35.44 44.13 13.70
CA ALA A 21 33.98 44.38 13.70
C ALA A 21 33.03 43.60 14.64
N ALA A 22 32.34 44.36 15.50
CA ALA A 22 31.01 44.02 16.01
C ALA A 22 30.02 45.16 15.66
N VAL A 23 28.81 44.81 15.25
CA VAL A 23 27.66 45.74 15.15
C VAL A 23 26.43 45.02 15.69
N LEU A 24 25.89 45.51 16.80
CA LEU A 24 24.63 45.06 17.36
C LEU A 24 23.55 46.06 16.94
N LEU A 25 22.42 45.59 16.40
CA LEU A 25 21.29 46.44 16.02
C LEU A 25 19.97 45.74 16.33
N LEU A 26 19.02 46.50 16.87
CA LEU A 26 17.77 46.03 17.48
C LEU A 26 16.59 46.03 16.50
N LEU A 27 15.46 45.49 16.97
CA LEU A 27 14.10 45.51 16.38
C LEU A 27 13.83 44.45 15.28
N PRO A 28 12.55 44.04 15.10
CA PRO A 28 11.63 43.61 16.15
C PRO A 28 10.92 42.28 15.81
N PHE A 29 10.17 41.72 16.78
CA PHE A 29 9.26 40.60 16.52
C PHE A 29 8.23 40.96 15.42
N SER A 30 8.12 40.13 14.40
CA SER A 30 6.96 40.11 13.49
C SER A 30 6.58 38.66 13.17
N GLY A 31 5.36 38.28 13.55
CA GLY A 31 4.91 36.89 13.44
C GLY A 31 4.60 36.51 12.00
N ARG A 32 5.25 35.44 11.51
CA ARG A 32 4.76 34.64 10.39
C ARG A 32 4.75 33.17 10.80
N ALA A 33 3.59 32.54 10.71
CA ALA A 33 3.48 31.10 10.85
C ALA A 33 4.22 30.45 9.67
N ALA A 34 5.37 29.85 9.93
CA ALA A 34 6.09 29.07 8.94
C ALA A 34 5.33 27.75 8.73
N THR A 35 4.65 27.62 7.59
CA THR A 35 4.18 26.33 7.11
C THR A 35 5.40 25.44 6.86
N LEU A 36 5.61 24.44 7.72
CA LEU A 36 6.65 23.43 7.54
C LEU A 36 6.33 22.55 6.31
N ALA A 37 6.72 23.04 5.14
CA ALA A 37 6.94 22.19 3.99
C ALA A 37 8.07 21.21 4.35
N THR A 38 7.79 19.92 4.27
CA THR A 38 8.77 18.86 4.50
C THR A 38 9.84 18.92 3.41
N ALA A 39 11.01 19.48 3.73
CA ALA A 39 12.16 19.40 2.85
C ALA A 39 12.50 17.91 2.60
N PRO A 40 12.70 17.47 1.35
CA PRO A 40 13.14 16.11 1.09
C PRO A 40 14.52 15.91 1.71
N MET A 41 14.70 14.79 2.41
CA MET A 41 15.98 14.39 2.99
C MET A 41 17.01 14.28 1.85
N GLN A 42 17.94 15.24 1.78
CA GLN A 42 18.91 15.32 0.70
C GLN A 42 20.04 14.32 0.98
N LEU A 43 19.79 13.05 0.65
CA LEU A 43 20.78 11.99 0.74
C LEU A 43 22.08 12.42 0.04
N ALA A 44 23.20 12.27 0.74
CA ALA A 44 24.51 12.42 0.13
C ALA A 44 24.62 11.49 -1.08
N GLN A 45 25.12 12.01 -2.20
CA GLN A 45 25.17 11.28 -3.45
C GLN A 45 26.23 10.17 -3.33
N ALA A 46 25.76 8.96 -3.00
CA ALA A 46 26.61 7.82 -2.73
C ALA A 46 27.58 7.54 -3.89
N ALA A 47 28.81 7.15 -3.55
CA ALA A 47 29.78 6.68 -4.53
C ALA A 47 29.18 5.52 -5.36
N ALA A 48 29.61 5.40 -6.62
CA ALA A 48 29.06 4.43 -7.56
C ALA A 48 29.01 3.02 -6.92
N PRO A 49 27.85 2.34 -6.93
CA PRO A 49 27.65 1.18 -6.09
C PRO A 49 28.58 0.03 -6.47
N GLU A 50 29.20 -0.53 -5.44
CA GLU A 50 29.68 -1.91 -5.44
C GLU A 50 28.54 -2.82 -5.96
N ALA A 51 28.85 -3.82 -6.78
CA ALA A 51 27.85 -4.59 -7.51
C ALA A 51 27.11 -5.63 -6.63
N VAL A 52 26.46 -5.15 -5.56
CA VAL A 52 25.62 -5.93 -4.65
C VAL A 52 24.33 -6.37 -5.34
N PRO A 53 23.83 -7.59 -5.07
CA PRO A 53 22.57 -8.06 -5.64
C PRO A 53 21.38 -7.30 -5.02
N MET A 54 20.38 -6.99 -5.86
CA MET A 54 19.18 -6.28 -5.43
C MET A 54 18.15 -7.24 -4.83
N LEU A 55 17.69 -6.97 -3.61
CA LEU A 55 16.57 -7.71 -2.98
C LEU A 55 15.24 -7.43 -3.68
N LEU A 56 15.05 -6.18 -4.12
CA LEU A 56 13.80 -5.71 -4.72
C LEU A 56 13.97 -5.46 -6.21
N ALA A 57 13.08 -6.06 -7.00
CA ALA A 57 12.86 -5.70 -8.39
C ALA A 57 11.54 -4.93 -8.53
N PRO A 58 11.37 -4.11 -9.59
CA PRO A 58 10.05 -3.59 -9.96
C PRO A 58 9.05 -4.75 -10.09
N ALA A 59 7.84 -4.60 -9.53
CA ALA A 59 6.83 -5.65 -9.66
C ALA A 59 6.55 -5.96 -11.14
N PRO A 60 6.45 -7.24 -11.55
CA PRO A 60 6.25 -7.61 -12.94
C PRO A 60 4.98 -6.97 -13.48
N VAL A 61 5.11 -6.25 -14.60
CA VAL A 61 4.08 -5.33 -15.12
C VAL A 61 2.94 -6.10 -15.80
N THR A 62 2.14 -6.78 -15.00
CA THR A 62 0.76 -7.12 -15.36
C THR A 62 -0.07 -5.84 -15.39
N ALA A 63 -1.08 -5.76 -16.26
CA ALA A 63 -1.87 -4.55 -16.46
C ALA A 63 -2.64 -4.06 -15.19
N ALA A 64 -2.76 -4.91 -14.17
CA ALA A 64 -3.30 -4.55 -12.85
C ALA A 64 -2.50 -3.43 -12.15
N GLY A 65 -1.20 -3.30 -12.44
CA GLY A 65 -0.28 -2.36 -11.78
C GLY A 65 -0.59 -0.86 -11.93
N ARG A 66 -1.62 -0.48 -12.70
CA ARG A 66 -2.13 0.91 -12.78
C ARG A 66 -3.61 1.09 -12.40
N ALA A 67 -4.34 0.02 -12.03
CA ALA A 67 -5.79 0.07 -11.94
C ALA A 67 -6.44 -0.55 -10.68
N THR A 68 -5.69 -1.18 -9.77
CA THR A 68 -6.19 -1.55 -8.43
C THR A 68 -5.22 -1.26 -7.29
N ALA A 69 -4.68 -0.04 -7.26
CA ALA A 69 -4.60 0.65 -5.98
C ALA A 69 -6.04 1.03 -5.57
N LYS A 70 -6.85 0.04 -5.17
CA LYS A 70 -8.11 0.32 -4.46
C LYS A 70 -7.69 1.08 -3.21
N ALA A 71 -8.29 2.23 -2.96
CA ALA A 71 -8.05 2.95 -1.72
C ALA A 71 -8.56 2.09 -0.54
N GLN A 72 -7.65 1.31 0.02
CA GLN A 72 -7.65 1.09 1.46
C GLN A 72 -7.74 2.47 2.12
N PRO A 73 -8.50 2.65 3.21
CA PRO A 73 -8.60 3.94 3.88
C PRO A 73 -7.18 4.44 4.15
N VAL A 74 -6.87 5.66 3.71
CA VAL A 74 -5.47 6.14 3.61
C VAL A 74 -4.81 6.00 4.97
N GLU A 75 -3.97 4.98 5.11
CA GLU A 75 -3.32 4.62 6.35
C GLU A 75 -2.37 5.76 6.68
N ARG A 76 -2.78 6.63 7.62
CA ARG A 76 -2.09 7.92 7.86
C ARG A 76 -0.63 7.70 8.28
N SER A 77 -0.36 6.54 8.88
CA SER A 77 0.92 5.90 9.19
C SER A 77 1.82 5.62 7.97
N VAL A 78 1.38 5.84 6.74
CA VAL A 78 2.12 5.54 5.51
C VAL A 78 2.21 6.78 4.62
N ALA A 79 3.42 7.32 4.49
CA ALA A 79 3.70 8.49 3.66
C ALA A 79 3.58 8.17 2.15
N ARG A 80 4.02 6.98 1.72
CA ARG A 80 3.96 6.49 0.34
C ARG A 80 4.22 4.99 0.27
N ALA A 81 3.77 4.34 -0.81
CA ALA A 81 4.03 2.93 -1.06
C ALA A 81 4.23 2.64 -2.55
N ARG A 82 4.96 1.56 -2.88
CA ARG A 82 5.10 1.01 -4.23
C ARG A 82 5.07 -0.52 -4.22
N GLY A 83 4.48 -1.13 -5.24
CA GLY A 83 4.51 -2.59 -5.42
C GLY A 83 5.89 -3.05 -5.89
N VAL A 84 6.37 -4.17 -5.34
CA VAL A 84 7.71 -4.72 -5.61
C VAL A 84 7.66 -6.24 -5.80
N ALA A 85 8.64 -6.79 -6.50
CA ALA A 85 8.95 -8.22 -6.44
C ALA A 85 10.15 -8.42 -5.50
N VAL A 86 10.13 -9.50 -4.72
CA VAL A 86 11.15 -9.82 -3.70
C VAL A 86 11.91 -11.05 -4.14
N ASP A 87 13.23 -10.94 -4.30
CA ASP A 87 14.10 -12.10 -4.53
C ASP A 87 14.47 -12.76 -3.21
N PHE A 88 13.64 -13.72 -2.79
CA PHE A 88 13.87 -14.53 -1.59
C PHE A 88 15.19 -15.32 -1.62
N THR A 89 15.83 -15.54 -2.78
CA THR A 89 17.11 -16.26 -2.85
C THR A 89 18.29 -15.47 -2.28
N GLN A 90 18.15 -14.13 -2.20
CA GLN A 90 19.10 -13.24 -1.53
C GLN A 90 18.99 -13.31 0.00
N LEU A 91 17.85 -13.76 0.55
CA LEU A 91 17.60 -13.84 2.00
C LEU A 91 17.76 -15.26 2.57
N ASP A 92 17.45 -16.30 1.80
CA ASP A 92 17.47 -17.69 2.27
C ASP A 92 18.90 -18.14 2.61
N PRO A 93 19.21 -18.52 3.87
CA PRO A 93 20.54 -19.00 4.27
C PRO A 93 20.96 -20.30 3.57
N ARG A 94 20.03 -21.03 2.94
CA ARG A 94 20.29 -22.29 2.24
C ARG A 94 20.63 -22.12 0.76
N SER A 95 20.54 -20.90 0.21
CA SER A 95 20.76 -20.66 -1.23
C SER A 95 22.22 -20.85 -1.67
N GLY A 96 23.16 -20.93 -0.71
CA GLY A 96 24.59 -20.91 -0.97
C GLY A 96 25.08 -19.58 -1.57
N ARG A 97 24.23 -18.56 -1.58
CA ARG A 97 24.42 -17.26 -2.24
C ARG A 97 24.04 -16.07 -1.36
N THR A 98 23.55 -16.31 -0.15
CA THR A 98 23.14 -15.29 0.83
C THR A 98 24.29 -14.31 1.03
N PRO A 99 24.20 -13.07 0.51
CA PRO A 99 25.36 -12.21 0.38
C PRO A 99 25.56 -11.41 1.67
N PHE A 100 26.81 -11.05 1.96
CA PHE A 100 27.14 -10.20 3.11
C PHE A 100 26.56 -8.77 2.98
N ALA A 101 26.11 -8.38 1.79
CA ALA A 101 25.41 -7.12 1.54
C ALA A 101 24.33 -7.29 0.45
N ILE A 102 23.17 -6.65 0.63
CA ILE A 102 22.07 -6.59 -0.35
C ILE A 102 21.70 -5.14 -0.68
N GLY A 103 21.43 -4.87 -1.96
CA GLY A 103 20.89 -3.59 -2.41
C GLY A 103 19.37 -3.52 -2.27
N VAL A 104 18.86 -2.41 -1.75
CA VAL A 104 17.43 -2.11 -1.68
C VAL A 104 17.17 -0.74 -2.28
N GLU A 105 16.45 -0.69 -3.40
CA GLU A 105 15.93 0.57 -3.94
C GLU A 105 14.69 0.97 -3.12
N LEU A 106 14.75 2.14 -2.50
CA LEU A 106 13.68 2.68 -1.67
C LEU A 106 12.62 3.35 -2.56
N PHE A 107 12.83 4.61 -2.93
CA PHE A 107 11.97 5.39 -3.82
C PHE A 107 12.84 6.33 -4.65
N ASP A 108 12.31 6.82 -5.76
CA ASP A 108 12.91 7.88 -6.59
C ASP A 108 14.35 7.55 -7.08
N GLY A 109 14.69 6.27 -7.22
CA GLY A 109 16.03 5.80 -7.59
C GLY A 109 17.05 5.76 -6.44
N VAL A 110 16.65 6.10 -5.21
CA VAL A 110 17.51 5.99 -4.01
C VAL A 110 17.75 4.52 -3.69
N ILE A 111 18.98 4.05 -3.84
CA ILE A 111 19.42 2.70 -3.43
C ILE A 111 20.22 2.81 -2.15
N VAL A 112 19.90 1.94 -1.18
CA VAL A 112 20.68 1.75 0.04
C VAL A 112 21.25 0.34 0.07
N THR A 113 22.44 0.18 0.67
CA THR A 113 23.03 -1.14 0.89
C THR A 113 22.74 -1.57 2.32
N LEU A 114 22.22 -2.78 2.50
CA LEU A 114 22.06 -3.41 3.79
C LEU A 114 23.19 -4.42 4.00
N ASP A 115 24.02 -4.23 5.01
CA ASP A 115 25.08 -5.15 5.40
C ASP A 115 24.55 -6.15 6.43
N LEU A 116 24.83 -7.45 6.23
CA LEU A 116 24.33 -8.55 7.05
C LEU A 116 25.07 -8.62 8.39
N GLU A 117 24.33 -8.56 9.52
CA GLU A 117 24.88 -8.86 10.85
C GLU A 117 24.72 -10.35 11.20
N ARG A 118 23.52 -10.92 11.02
CA ARG A 118 23.19 -12.29 11.43
C ARG A 118 21.90 -12.80 10.77
N ILE A 119 21.75 -14.12 10.66
CA ILE A 119 20.49 -14.76 10.27
C ILE A 119 20.00 -15.64 11.42
N GLU A 120 18.78 -15.40 11.88
CA GLU A 120 18.09 -16.25 12.85
C GLU A 120 17.23 -17.26 12.09
N GLN A 121 17.68 -18.52 11.97
CA GLN A 121 16.92 -19.57 11.31
C GLN A 121 16.16 -20.41 12.34
N ARG A 122 14.81 -20.37 12.28
CA ARG A 122 13.92 -21.17 13.13
C ARG A 122 13.50 -22.48 12.45
N ARG A 123 13.26 -22.44 11.13
CA ARG A 123 13.16 -23.63 10.26
C ARG A 123 13.47 -23.30 8.80
N ALA A 124 13.49 -24.31 7.94
CA ALA A 124 13.72 -24.16 6.50
C ALA A 124 12.87 -23.08 5.80
N GLY A 125 11.64 -22.84 6.27
CA GLY A 125 10.75 -21.77 5.78
C GLY A 125 10.55 -20.59 6.72
N ASN A 126 11.14 -20.55 7.92
CA ASN A 126 10.98 -19.45 8.88
C ASN A 126 12.36 -18.98 9.36
N PHE A 127 12.76 -17.78 8.93
CA PHE A 127 14.05 -17.17 9.29
C PHE A 127 14.00 -15.64 9.20
N THR A 128 14.92 -14.97 9.89
CA THR A 128 15.02 -13.50 9.88
C THR A 128 16.44 -13.04 9.60
N TRP A 129 16.57 -12.27 8.53
CA TRP A 129 17.81 -11.59 8.13
C TRP A 129 17.89 -10.28 8.92
N ASN A 130 18.94 -10.13 9.75
CA ASN A 130 19.20 -8.95 10.58
C ASN A 130 20.45 -8.22 10.04
N GLY A 131 20.40 -6.89 9.91
CA GLY A 131 21.54 -6.12 9.41
C GLY A 131 21.46 -4.61 9.68
N ARG A 132 22.41 -3.86 9.10
CA ARG A 132 22.52 -2.39 9.18
C ARG A 132 22.46 -1.76 7.79
N VAL A 133 22.12 -0.49 7.72
CA VAL A 133 22.20 0.29 6.48
C VAL A 133 23.58 0.93 6.39
N ARG A 134 24.34 0.61 5.33
CA ARG A 134 25.71 1.07 5.14
C ARG A 134 25.78 2.59 5.15
N GLY A 135 26.63 3.16 6.03
CA GLY A 135 26.80 4.60 6.17
C GLY A 135 25.77 5.32 7.07
N TYR A 136 24.90 4.58 7.78
CA TYR A 136 23.93 5.15 8.73
C TYR A 136 24.10 4.53 10.12
N ASP A 137 24.80 5.25 11.01
CA ASP A 137 25.05 4.80 12.38
C ASP A 137 23.74 4.70 13.20
N GLY A 138 23.53 3.56 13.85
CA GLY A 138 22.28 3.28 14.58
C GLY A 138 21.08 2.91 13.70
N SER A 139 21.25 2.81 12.38
CA SER A 139 20.26 2.19 11.49
C SER A 139 20.00 0.72 11.83
N GLN A 140 18.92 0.15 11.28
CA GLN A 140 18.59 -1.26 11.48
C GLN A 140 17.74 -1.80 10.32
N ALA A 141 18.01 -3.04 9.91
CA ALA A 141 17.18 -3.81 8.99
C ALA A 141 16.84 -5.16 9.61
N ILE A 142 15.55 -5.49 9.66
CA ILE A 142 15.02 -6.78 10.14
C ILE A 142 14.04 -7.26 9.08
N LEU A 143 14.38 -8.35 8.38
CA LEU A 143 13.59 -8.91 7.28
C LEU A 143 13.19 -10.35 7.63
N THR A 144 11.96 -10.50 8.12
CA THR A 144 11.40 -11.79 8.52
C THR A 144 10.72 -12.48 7.34
N VAL A 145 11.06 -13.74 7.10
CA VAL A 145 10.42 -14.62 6.10
C VAL A 145 9.75 -15.79 6.82
N VAL A 146 8.47 -16.03 6.53
CA VAL A 146 7.70 -17.19 6.99
C VAL A 146 6.94 -17.82 5.82
N ASP A 147 7.25 -19.08 5.52
CA ASP A 147 6.65 -19.95 4.50
C ASP A 147 6.38 -19.25 3.15
N GLY A 148 7.38 -18.48 2.68
CA GLY A 148 7.35 -17.75 1.40
C GLY A 148 6.75 -16.35 1.45
N ARG A 149 6.41 -15.83 2.64
CA ARG A 149 5.95 -14.45 2.85
C ARG A 149 6.96 -13.65 3.66
N ILE A 150 7.16 -12.40 3.25
CA ILE A 150 8.02 -11.43 3.94
C ILE A 150 7.19 -10.40 4.70
N ALA A 151 7.65 -10.04 5.90
CA ALA A 151 7.39 -8.80 6.58
C ALA A 151 8.71 -8.29 7.17
N GLY A 152 9.01 -7.00 7.07
CA GLY A 152 10.31 -6.47 7.46
C GLY A 152 10.33 -4.96 7.62
N THR A 153 11.24 -4.46 8.44
CA THR A 153 11.50 -3.04 8.69
C THR A 153 12.92 -2.66 8.29
N ILE A 154 13.08 -1.51 7.63
CA ILE A 154 14.38 -0.88 7.35
C ILE A 154 14.29 0.54 7.91
N THR A 155 15.00 0.79 9.00
CA THR A 155 15.08 2.09 9.67
C THR A 155 16.42 2.73 9.37
N LEU A 156 16.41 3.78 8.54
CA LEU A 156 17.53 4.70 8.44
C LEU A 156 17.44 5.69 9.59
N SER A 157 18.45 5.73 10.45
CA SER A 157 18.63 6.81 11.43
C SER A 157 19.92 7.54 11.08
N ASP A 158 19.86 8.87 11.07
CA ASP A 158 21.03 9.74 11.12
C ASP A 158 20.90 10.58 12.40
N PRO A 159 21.60 10.20 13.49
CA PRO A 159 21.50 10.93 14.74
C PRO A 159 22.14 12.32 14.72
N ALA A 160 23.04 12.60 13.78
CA ALA A 160 23.69 13.91 13.66
C ALA A 160 22.78 14.91 12.93
N ALA A 161 22.14 14.49 11.84
CA ALA A 161 21.06 15.25 11.19
C ALA A 161 19.73 15.19 11.95
N ARG A 162 19.62 14.31 12.96
CA ARG A 162 18.41 14.04 13.76
C ARG A 162 17.21 13.61 12.91
N THR A 163 17.48 12.90 11.83
CA THR A 163 16.44 12.36 10.94
C THR A 163 16.30 10.86 11.15
N THR A 164 15.09 10.35 10.98
CA THR A 164 14.84 8.90 10.91
C THR A 164 13.72 8.62 9.93
N ALA A 165 13.94 7.65 9.04
CA ALA A 165 13.00 7.21 8.04
C ALA A 165 12.85 5.69 8.11
N THR A 166 11.67 5.22 8.53
CA THR A 166 11.35 3.80 8.61
C THR A 166 10.56 3.38 7.37
N TYR A 167 11.01 2.30 6.75
CA TYR A 167 10.38 1.64 5.62
C TYR A 167 9.94 0.24 6.03
N GLN A 168 8.85 -0.25 5.44
CA GLN A 168 8.38 -1.62 5.58
C GLN A 168 8.38 -2.33 4.23
N ILE A 169 8.91 -3.56 4.19
CA ILE A 169 8.68 -4.51 3.10
C ILE A 169 7.65 -5.51 3.60
N GLN A 170 6.49 -5.61 2.95
CA GLN A 170 5.35 -6.37 3.48
C GLN A 170 4.61 -7.12 2.38
N SER A 171 4.25 -8.37 2.65
CA SER A 171 3.35 -9.17 1.82
C SER A 171 1.89 -8.87 2.16
N GLY A 172 1.04 -8.72 1.13
CA GLY A 172 -0.41 -8.60 1.27
C GLY A 172 -1.12 -9.94 1.40
N ALA A 173 -2.44 -9.88 1.64
CA ALA A 173 -3.31 -11.05 1.77
C ALA A 173 -3.35 -11.94 0.51
N ASP A 174 -3.13 -11.33 -0.67
CA ASP A 174 -3.04 -11.96 -1.99
C ASP A 174 -1.64 -12.54 -2.30
N GLY A 175 -0.61 -12.12 -1.56
CA GLY A 175 0.80 -12.46 -1.81
C GLY A 175 1.56 -11.46 -2.67
N ALA A 176 0.96 -10.34 -3.09
CA ALA A 176 1.73 -9.23 -3.65
C ALA A 176 2.61 -8.59 -2.57
N HIS A 177 3.78 -8.07 -2.92
CA HIS A 177 4.65 -7.38 -1.97
C HIS A 177 4.63 -5.86 -2.22
N ALA A 178 4.69 -5.09 -1.14
CA ALA A 178 4.82 -3.64 -1.19
C ALA A 178 6.00 -3.17 -0.34
N LEU A 179 6.72 -2.18 -0.84
CA LEU A 179 7.56 -1.32 -0.03
C LEU A 179 6.75 -0.08 0.37
N ARG A 180 6.74 0.24 1.67
CA ARG A 180 5.99 1.36 2.27
C ARG A 180 6.98 2.25 3.01
N GLN A 181 6.91 3.57 2.87
CA GLN A 181 7.57 4.51 3.78
C GLN A 181 6.57 4.92 4.85
N LEU A 182 6.94 4.80 6.12
CA LEU A 182 6.07 5.15 7.24
C LEU A 182 6.07 6.66 7.52
N ASN A 183 4.95 7.13 8.07
CA ASN A 183 4.75 8.45 8.62
C ASN A 183 4.46 8.34 10.13
N PRO A 184 5.45 8.57 11.00
CA PRO A 184 5.26 8.46 12.45
C PRO A 184 4.18 9.38 13.03
N SER A 185 3.87 10.51 12.37
CA SER A 185 2.82 11.45 12.82
C SER A 185 1.39 11.02 12.48
N GLY A 186 1.22 9.90 11.76
CA GLY A 186 -0.08 9.40 11.31
C GLY A 186 -0.50 8.05 11.89
N PHE A 187 0.26 7.49 12.84
CA PHE A 187 -0.30 6.43 13.68
C PHE A 187 -1.44 6.99 14.56
N PRO A 188 -2.39 6.13 14.99
CA PRO A 188 -3.29 6.45 16.10
C PRO A 188 -2.55 6.90 17.37
N SER A 189 -3.28 7.46 18.34
CA SER A 189 -2.75 7.59 19.71
C SER A 189 -2.34 6.23 20.24
N ASP A 190 -1.26 6.15 21.03
CA ASP A 190 -0.70 4.87 21.44
C ASP A 190 -1.74 4.00 22.21
N HIS A 191 -2.51 4.57 23.15
CA HIS A 191 -3.53 3.92 23.99
C HIS A 191 -4.70 4.88 24.33
N PRO A 192 -5.79 4.43 25.03
CA PRO A 192 -6.86 5.29 25.53
C PRO A 192 -6.42 6.14 26.73
N ALA A 193 -6.66 7.45 26.67
CA ALA A 193 -6.36 8.38 27.78
C ALA A 193 -7.13 8.01 29.05
N GLY A 194 -6.45 8.02 30.20
CA GLY A 194 -6.98 7.53 31.48
C GLY A 194 -6.65 6.07 31.79
N SER A 195 -6.01 5.34 30.86
CA SER A 195 -5.59 3.94 31.05
C SER A 195 -4.16 3.82 31.59
N GLU A 196 -3.52 4.91 32.01
CA GLU A 196 -2.14 4.92 32.52
C GLU A 196 -2.03 4.13 33.84
N GLY A 197 -3.14 4.03 34.60
CA GLY A 197 -3.25 3.24 35.83
C GLY A 197 -3.86 1.84 35.66
N LEU A 198 -3.86 1.26 34.44
CA LEU A 198 -4.51 -0.03 34.14
C LEU A 198 -3.67 -1.24 34.64
N HIS A 199 -3.39 -1.25 35.94
CA HIS A 199 -2.66 -2.31 36.63
C HIS A 199 -3.49 -3.60 36.73
N ALA A 200 -2.81 -4.74 36.60
CA ALA A 200 -3.39 -6.02 36.99
C ALA A 200 -3.83 -5.97 38.47
N PRO A 201 -5.05 -6.42 38.83
CA PRO A 201 -5.54 -6.43 40.20
C PRO A 201 -4.56 -7.06 41.20
N ALA A 202 -4.42 -6.42 42.36
CA ALA A 202 -3.41 -6.75 43.38
C ALA A 202 -3.72 -8.06 44.13
N HIS A 203 -3.48 -9.19 43.47
CA HIS A 203 -3.62 -10.53 44.05
C HIS A 203 -2.42 -10.89 44.93
N SER A 204 -2.68 -11.56 46.05
CA SER A 204 -1.76 -11.78 47.18
C SER A 204 -0.52 -12.66 46.89
N ASN A 205 -0.36 -13.14 45.67
CA ASN A 205 0.82 -13.91 45.24
C ASN A 205 1.84 -13.00 44.56
N SER A 206 2.26 -11.92 45.24
CA SER A 206 3.57 -11.36 44.97
C SER A 206 4.62 -12.41 45.36
N LEU A 207 5.27 -13.01 44.36
CA LEU A 207 6.52 -13.73 44.59
C LEU A 207 7.54 -12.69 45.06
N SER A 208 7.63 -12.54 46.38
CA SER A 208 8.56 -11.62 47.02
C SER A 208 9.97 -12.05 46.64
N LEU A 209 10.61 -11.29 45.74
CA LEU A 209 12.02 -11.39 45.41
C LEU A 209 12.85 -10.84 46.58
N GLY A 210 12.76 -11.54 47.73
CA GLY A 210 13.60 -11.31 48.89
C GLY A 210 15.07 -11.50 48.51
N THR A 211 15.94 -10.68 49.08
CA THR A 211 17.37 -10.60 48.76
C THR A 211 18.17 -11.77 49.36
N SER A 212 17.83 -13.00 48.98
CA SER A 212 18.55 -14.22 49.30
C SER A 212 18.31 -15.30 48.25
N GLY A 213 19.39 -15.79 47.62
CA GLY A 213 19.30 -16.91 46.67
C GLY A 213 19.13 -18.26 47.37
N ARG A 214 17.88 -18.64 47.66
CA ARG A 214 17.42 -20.04 47.78
C ARG A 214 15.89 -20.19 47.93
N ASP A 215 15.40 -21.32 47.44
CA ASP A 215 14.17 -22.01 47.84
C ASP A 215 12.83 -21.27 47.68
N VAL A 216 12.40 -21.06 46.42
CA VAL A 216 10.97 -20.95 46.09
C VAL A 216 10.36 -22.36 46.09
N ALA A 217 9.40 -22.61 46.96
CA ALA A 217 8.76 -23.91 47.10
C ALA A 217 7.85 -24.24 45.88
N LEU A 218 8.40 -24.98 44.92
CA LEU A 218 7.67 -25.50 43.77
C LEU A 218 6.48 -26.38 44.22
N LYS A 219 5.33 -26.21 43.56
CA LYS A 219 4.22 -27.16 43.69
C LYS A 219 4.68 -28.51 43.14
N ALA A 220 4.75 -29.54 43.99
CA ALA A 220 5.44 -30.78 43.67
C ALA A 220 4.80 -31.54 42.48
N GLY A 221 5.43 -31.44 41.30
CA GLY A 221 5.07 -32.24 40.13
C GLY A 221 5.53 -31.64 38.78
N THR A 222 6.55 -32.26 38.18
CA THR A 222 7.01 -32.09 36.77
C THR A 222 7.64 -30.76 36.36
N ALA A 223 8.56 -30.83 35.38
CA ALA A 223 9.44 -29.77 34.88
C ALA A 223 10.45 -29.18 35.91
N ALA A 224 11.55 -28.64 35.38
CA ALA A 224 12.39 -27.68 36.09
C ALA A 224 11.91 -26.26 35.73
N PRO A 225 12.00 -25.26 36.63
CA PRO A 225 11.54 -23.91 36.34
C PRO A 225 12.40 -23.22 35.28
N ASP A 226 11.76 -22.41 34.46
CA ASP A 226 12.37 -21.79 33.29
C ASP A 226 13.32 -20.64 33.69
N THR A 227 14.44 -20.52 32.99
CA THR A 227 15.59 -19.68 33.39
C THR A 227 15.40 -18.17 33.14
N GLY A 228 14.21 -17.73 32.71
CA GLY A 228 13.95 -16.34 32.33
C GLY A 228 14.65 -15.88 31.04
N THR A 229 15.46 -16.74 30.40
CA THR A 229 16.17 -16.46 29.14
C THR A 229 15.23 -16.41 27.94
N THR A 230 14.06 -17.02 28.05
CA THR A 230 13.01 -17.07 27.02
C THR A 230 11.67 -16.77 27.68
N ILE A 231 10.80 -16.05 26.97
CA ILE A 231 9.37 -15.93 27.28
C ILE A 231 8.59 -16.55 26.13
N ASP A 232 7.67 -17.46 26.42
CA ASP A 232 6.83 -18.06 25.39
C ASP A 232 5.58 -17.20 25.14
N VAL A 233 5.38 -16.81 23.87
CA VAL A 233 4.32 -15.88 23.45
C VAL A 233 3.39 -16.54 22.44
N MET A 234 2.09 -16.45 22.70
CA MET A 234 1.03 -16.79 21.74
C MET A 234 0.41 -15.52 21.17
N VAL A 235 0.13 -15.50 19.86
CA VAL A 235 -0.59 -14.38 19.24
C VAL A 235 -1.86 -14.88 18.55
N VAL A 236 -2.99 -14.43 19.04
CA VAL A 236 -4.31 -14.67 18.45
C VAL A 236 -4.75 -13.45 17.64
N TYR A 237 -5.67 -13.62 16.69
CA TYR A 237 -6.11 -12.49 15.84
C TYR A 237 -7.59 -12.56 15.43
N SER A 238 -8.19 -11.38 15.22
CA SER A 238 -9.61 -11.22 14.86
C SER A 238 -9.95 -11.73 13.46
N ARG A 239 -11.26 -11.88 13.15
CA ARG A 239 -11.74 -12.13 11.79
C ARG A 239 -11.37 -11.01 10.81
N GLN A 240 -11.37 -9.76 11.28
CA GLN A 240 -10.96 -8.58 10.51
C GLN A 240 -9.47 -8.68 10.14
N THR A 241 -8.60 -9.00 11.10
CA THR A 241 -7.16 -9.23 10.86
C THR A 241 -6.92 -10.41 9.92
N ALA A 242 -7.69 -11.50 10.08
CA ALA A 242 -7.63 -12.65 9.17
C ALA A 242 -7.97 -12.26 7.72
N ALA A 243 -8.94 -11.37 7.51
CA ALA A 243 -9.30 -10.86 6.19
C ALA A 243 -8.30 -9.83 5.64
N ALA A 244 -7.72 -8.97 6.49
CA ALA A 244 -6.83 -7.89 6.09
C ALA A 244 -5.39 -8.35 5.80
N ALA A 245 -4.84 -9.23 6.64
CA ALA A 245 -3.50 -9.80 6.45
C ALA A 245 -3.50 -11.09 5.63
N GLY A 246 -4.61 -11.84 5.64
CA GLY A 246 -4.78 -13.09 4.90
C GLY A 246 -3.60 -14.05 5.10
N THR A 247 -3.03 -14.52 4.00
CA THR A 247 -1.90 -15.46 4.00
C THR A 247 -0.56 -14.87 4.42
N ALA A 248 -0.47 -13.58 4.79
CA ALA A 248 0.75 -12.94 5.27
C ALA A 248 0.82 -12.75 6.80
N ILE A 249 -0.20 -13.16 7.56
CA ILE A 249 -0.31 -12.88 9.00
C ILE A 249 0.82 -13.50 9.84
N ASP A 250 1.20 -14.77 9.62
CA ASP A 250 2.26 -15.44 10.40
C ASP A 250 3.61 -14.69 10.26
N ALA A 251 3.93 -14.15 9.07
CA ALA A 251 5.14 -13.36 8.85
C ALA A 251 5.10 -12.00 9.56
N GLN A 252 3.93 -11.34 9.60
CA GLN A 252 3.77 -10.03 10.24
C GLN A 252 3.81 -10.14 11.78
N ILE A 253 3.28 -11.22 12.34
CA ILE A 253 3.39 -11.54 13.77
C ILE A 253 4.86 -11.87 14.14
N GLN A 254 5.53 -12.73 13.36
CA GLN A 254 6.93 -13.05 13.60
C GLN A 254 7.84 -11.81 13.47
N GLN A 255 7.56 -10.89 12.54
CA GLN A 255 8.29 -9.61 12.44
C GLN A 255 8.09 -8.74 13.69
N ALA A 256 6.93 -8.79 14.35
CA ALA A 256 6.69 -8.06 15.59
C ALA A 256 7.50 -8.65 16.76
N ILE A 257 7.51 -9.99 16.90
CA ILE A 257 8.36 -10.73 17.84
C ILE A 257 9.84 -10.40 17.62
N ASP A 258 10.30 -10.41 16.37
CA ASP A 258 11.72 -10.20 16.04
C ASP A 258 12.15 -8.73 16.20
N SER A 259 11.24 -7.78 15.93
CA SER A 259 11.46 -6.35 16.21
C SER A 259 11.56 -6.09 17.73
N ALA A 260 10.74 -6.75 18.55
CA ALA A 260 10.81 -6.65 20.01
C ALA A 260 12.08 -7.33 20.57
N ASN A 261 12.46 -8.49 20.04
CA ASN A 261 13.73 -9.16 20.37
C ASN A 261 14.95 -8.28 20.05
N ALA A 262 14.92 -7.56 18.93
CA ALA A 262 15.96 -6.60 18.57
C ALA A 262 15.99 -5.41 19.54
N ALA A 263 14.82 -4.88 19.96
CA ALA A 263 14.75 -3.82 20.96
C ALA A 263 15.22 -4.26 22.36
N TYR A 264 14.95 -5.51 22.74
CA TYR A 264 15.50 -6.13 23.96
C TYR A 264 17.02 -6.26 23.89
N ALA A 265 17.56 -6.77 22.77
CA ALA A 265 19.00 -6.88 22.55
C ALA A 265 19.71 -5.51 22.61
N ASN A 266 19.16 -4.51 21.91
CA ASN A 266 19.65 -3.13 21.89
C ASN A 266 19.74 -2.50 23.29
N SER A 267 18.80 -2.83 24.20
CA SER A 267 18.73 -2.26 25.55
C SER A 267 19.39 -3.08 26.66
N GLY A 268 20.11 -4.15 26.33
CA GLY A 268 20.73 -5.02 27.35
C GLY A 268 19.71 -5.81 28.19
N ILE A 269 18.52 -6.07 27.63
CA ILE A 269 17.56 -7.01 28.18
C ILE A 269 18.01 -8.42 27.79
N ALA A 270 18.10 -9.34 28.75
CA ALA A 270 18.67 -10.67 28.56
C ALA A 270 17.69 -11.64 27.90
N THR A 271 16.40 -11.54 28.22
CA THR A 271 15.36 -12.47 27.75
C THR A 271 15.00 -12.29 26.27
N ARG A 272 14.50 -13.34 25.62
CA ARG A 272 14.02 -13.31 24.23
C ARG A 272 12.62 -13.90 24.13
N LEU A 273 11.78 -13.26 23.33
CA LEU A 273 10.44 -13.73 23.01
C LEU A 273 10.52 -14.88 22.01
N ASN A 274 9.82 -15.97 22.29
CA ASN A 274 9.64 -17.12 21.40
C ASN A 274 8.16 -17.22 21.00
N LEU A 275 7.88 -17.46 19.71
CA LEU A 275 6.52 -17.51 19.19
C LEU A 275 6.01 -18.95 19.17
N VAL A 276 5.32 -19.36 20.22
CA VAL A 276 4.87 -20.77 20.40
C VAL A 276 3.59 -21.10 19.64
N HIS A 277 2.67 -20.15 19.45
CA HIS A 277 1.42 -20.41 18.71
C HIS A 277 0.83 -19.16 18.04
N VAL A 278 0.12 -19.39 16.93
CA VAL A 278 -0.58 -18.35 16.12
C VAL A 278 -1.90 -18.90 15.58
N GLU A 279 -3.03 -18.29 15.97
CA GLU A 279 -4.38 -18.79 15.64
C GLU A 279 -5.41 -17.67 15.37
N ALA A 280 -6.24 -17.88 14.33
CA ALA A 280 -7.38 -17.01 14.02
C ALA A 280 -8.55 -17.32 14.97
N MET A 281 -9.02 -16.31 15.70
CA MET A 281 -10.19 -16.45 16.57
C MET A 281 -11.49 -16.28 15.79
N ALA A 282 -12.54 -16.96 16.26
CA ALA A 282 -13.92 -16.69 15.86
C ALA A 282 -14.46 -15.41 16.54
N TYR A 283 -13.67 -14.33 16.50
CA TYR A 283 -13.92 -13.07 17.20
C TYR A 283 -14.08 -11.90 16.22
N ASP A 284 -15.13 -11.10 16.44
CA ASP A 284 -15.29 -9.79 15.80
C ASP A 284 -14.93 -8.71 16.83
N GLU A 285 -14.04 -7.79 16.43
CA GLU A 285 -13.62 -6.64 17.24
C GLU A 285 -14.82 -5.85 17.78
N SER A 286 -14.80 -5.54 19.07
CA SER A 286 -15.89 -4.81 19.73
C SER A 286 -16.00 -3.34 19.29
N GLY A 287 -14.90 -2.78 18.82
CA GLY A 287 -14.72 -1.35 18.57
C GLY A 287 -14.07 -0.59 19.73
N ASP A 288 -13.86 -1.21 20.90
CA ASP A 288 -13.20 -0.61 22.07
C ASP A 288 -12.07 -1.52 22.61
N PHE A 289 -10.90 -0.92 22.86
CA PHE A 289 -9.70 -1.66 23.28
C PHE A 289 -9.83 -2.25 24.69
N ASN A 290 -10.57 -1.61 25.60
CA ASN A 290 -10.78 -2.13 26.96
C ASN A 290 -11.64 -3.40 26.90
N THR A 291 -12.77 -3.32 26.19
CA THR A 291 -13.69 -4.44 25.95
C THR A 291 -12.99 -5.61 25.23
N ASP A 292 -12.13 -5.33 24.25
CA ASP A 292 -11.34 -6.36 23.56
C ASP A 292 -10.30 -7.03 24.50
N LEU A 293 -9.70 -6.27 25.43
CA LEU A 293 -8.72 -6.78 26.41
C LEU A 293 -9.38 -7.57 27.55
N ASP A 294 -10.50 -7.11 28.07
CA ASP A 294 -11.29 -7.81 29.10
C ASP A 294 -11.75 -9.18 28.58
N ARG A 295 -12.28 -9.25 27.35
CA ARG A 295 -12.68 -10.52 26.70
C ARG A 295 -11.51 -11.48 26.52
N LEU A 296 -10.36 -10.97 26.06
CA LEU A 296 -9.13 -11.76 25.93
C LEU A 296 -8.67 -12.34 27.30
N THR A 297 -8.97 -11.64 28.39
CA THR A 297 -8.55 -11.99 29.76
C THR A 297 -9.55 -12.90 30.49
N SER A 298 -10.85 -12.70 30.26
CA SER A 298 -11.97 -13.32 31.00
C SER A 298 -12.08 -14.83 30.82
N GLY A 299 -11.92 -15.30 29.57
CA GLY A 299 -11.91 -16.74 29.24
C GLY A 299 -13.18 -17.53 29.60
N SER A 300 -14.29 -16.84 29.90
CA SER A 300 -15.55 -17.43 30.35
C SER A 300 -16.79 -16.55 30.07
N ASP A 301 -16.67 -15.54 29.20
CA ASP A 301 -17.74 -14.58 28.88
C ASP A 301 -18.43 -14.85 27.52
N GLY A 302 -18.02 -15.90 26.81
CA GLY A 302 -18.53 -16.27 25.49
C GLY A 302 -17.68 -15.74 24.33
N TYR A 303 -16.61 -14.97 24.60
CA TYR A 303 -15.68 -14.46 23.60
C TYR A 303 -14.28 -15.02 23.84
N MET A 304 -13.76 -15.78 22.88
CA MET A 304 -12.40 -16.31 22.90
C MET A 304 -12.08 -17.23 24.11
N ASP A 305 -13.08 -17.86 24.74
CA ASP A 305 -12.92 -18.75 25.91
C ASP A 305 -11.87 -19.86 25.71
N ASN A 306 -11.64 -20.28 24.45
CA ASN A 306 -10.60 -21.24 24.08
C ASN A 306 -9.17 -20.72 24.30
N VAL A 307 -8.93 -19.41 24.37
CA VAL A 307 -7.60 -18.80 24.55
C VAL A 307 -6.94 -19.27 25.85
N ALA A 308 -7.68 -19.41 26.95
CA ALA A 308 -7.13 -19.95 28.19
C ALA A 308 -6.63 -21.40 28.02
N THR A 309 -7.34 -22.20 27.22
CA THR A 309 -6.95 -23.59 26.90
C THR A 309 -5.74 -23.63 25.97
N LEU A 310 -5.72 -22.79 24.92
CA LEU A 310 -4.58 -22.67 24.00
C LEU A 310 -3.31 -22.19 24.73
N ARG A 311 -3.43 -21.15 25.56
CA ARG A 311 -2.33 -20.62 26.38
C ARG A 311 -1.70 -21.70 27.26
N ASN A 312 -2.52 -22.56 27.86
CA ASN A 312 -2.04 -23.70 28.63
C ASN A 312 -1.45 -24.82 27.74
N THR A 313 -2.04 -25.08 26.57
CA THR A 313 -1.63 -26.15 25.64
C THR A 313 -0.27 -25.87 24.98
N HIS A 314 0.03 -24.60 24.72
CA HIS A 314 1.26 -24.14 24.07
C HIS A 314 2.25 -23.50 25.06
N ALA A 315 2.04 -23.66 26.38
CA ALA A 315 2.86 -23.09 27.46
C ALA A 315 3.12 -21.57 27.35
N ALA A 316 2.20 -20.79 26.77
CA ALA A 316 2.41 -19.38 26.52
C ALA A 316 2.29 -18.52 27.80
N ASP A 317 3.41 -17.93 28.21
CA ASP A 317 3.48 -16.97 29.30
C ASP A 317 2.67 -15.71 29.00
N LEU A 318 2.82 -15.15 27.80
CA LEU A 318 2.14 -13.92 27.37
C LEU A 318 1.26 -14.17 26.13
N VAL A 319 0.16 -13.41 26.03
CA VAL A 319 -0.77 -13.52 24.90
C VAL A 319 -1.12 -12.13 24.35
N SER A 320 -1.06 -11.98 23.02
CA SER A 320 -1.54 -10.78 22.33
C SER A 320 -2.70 -11.10 21.40
N LEU A 321 -3.70 -10.21 21.34
CA LEU A 321 -4.72 -10.17 20.29
C LEU A 321 -4.36 -9.12 19.24
N PHE A 322 -4.22 -9.52 17.98
CA PHE A 322 -4.01 -8.61 16.85
C PHE A 322 -5.35 -8.22 16.21
N ILE A 323 -5.57 -6.91 16.09
CA ILE A 323 -6.81 -6.29 15.58
C ILE A 323 -6.53 -5.24 14.50
N GLU A 324 -7.58 -4.85 13.76
CA GLU A 324 -7.57 -3.80 12.75
C GLU A 324 -8.12 -2.46 13.26
N ASN A 325 -8.87 -2.45 14.37
CA ASN A 325 -9.44 -1.24 15.00
C ASN A 325 -8.39 -0.12 15.14
N GLY A 326 -8.60 0.97 14.39
CA GLY A 326 -7.68 2.10 14.30
C GLY A 326 -7.88 3.20 15.35
N GLN A 327 -8.64 2.95 16.42
CA GLN A 327 -8.84 3.95 17.49
C GLN A 327 -7.53 4.25 18.23
N TYR A 328 -6.77 3.21 18.57
CA TYR A 328 -5.46 3.28 19.23
C TYR A 328 -4.46 2.33 18.56
N CYS A 329 -3.20 2.37 19.00
CA CYS A 329 -2.21 1.39 18.58
C CYS A 329 -2.20 0.14 19.48
N GLY A 330 -2.43 0.27 20.78
CA GLY A 330 -2.33 -0.82 21.74
C GLY A 330 -3.04 -0.55 23.07
N LEU A 331 -3.20 -1.62 23.85
CA LEU A 331 -3.54 -1.58 25.28
C LEU A 331 -3.11 -2.90 25.93
N ALA A 332 -2.58 -2.86 27.15
CA ALA A 332 -2.20 -4.04 27.92
C ALA A 332 -2.36 -3.82 29.42
N TRP A 333 -2.49 -4.92 30.17
CA TRP A 333 -2.41 -4.86 31.63
C TRP A 333 -0.98 -4.61 32.09
N ILE A 334 -0.81 -3.68 33.03
CA ILE A 334 0.48 -3.44 33.68
C ILE A 334 0.72 -4.54 34.73
N GLY A 335 1.70 -5.41 34.46
CA GLY A 335 2.05 -6.60 35.25
C GLY A 335 3.27 -6.40 36.17
N PRO A 336 4.04 -7.45 36.49
CA PRO A 336 3.88 -8.85 36.07
C PRO A 336 2.73 -9.56 36.80
N SER A 337 1.83 -10.23 36.07
CA SER A 337 0.80 -11.09 36.65
C SER A 337 0.39 -12.22 35.71
N ALA A 338 0.49 -13.48 36.16
CA ALA A 338 0.19 -14.66 35.34
C ALA A 338 -1.27 -14.74 34.88
N GLY A 339 -2.20 -14.14 35.63
CA GLY A 339 -3.62 -14.01 35.25
C GLY A 339 -3.89 -12.93 34.22
N TYR A 340 -3.00 -11.92 34.12
CA TYR A 340 -3.23 -10.69 33.34
C TYR A 340 -2.12 -10.43 32.30
N GLY A 341 -1.31 -11.43 31.95
CA GLY A 341 -0.31 -11.38 30.86
C GLY A 341 -0.92 -11.32 29.47
N PHE A 342 -1.72 -10.29 29.20
CA PHE A 342 -2.55 -10.10 28.02
C PHE A 342 -2.39 -8.69 27.43
N SER A 343 -2.48 -8.58 26.11
CA SER A 343 -2.38 -7.33 25.34
C SER A 343 -3.26 -7.34 24.09
N VAL A 344 -3.72 -6.16 23.66
CA VAL A 344 -4.49 -5.93 22.42
C VAL A 344 -3.73 -4.93 21.56
N ILE A 345 -3.51 -5.25 20.28
CA ILE A 345 -2.54 -4.55 19.42
C ILE A 345 -3.12 -4.34 18.03
N ASN A 346 -3.10 -3.10 17.55
CA ASN A 346 -3.35 -2.79 16.15
C ASN A 346 -2.20 -3.32 15.28
N ARG A 347 -2.50 -4.21 14.33
CA ARG A 347 -1.49 -4.87 13.48
C ARG A 347 -0.63 -3.89 12.67
N GLY A 348 -1.15 -2.73 12.28
CA GLY A 348 -0.40 -1.68 11.59
C GLY A 348 0.67 -1.03 12.47
N CYS A 349 0.35 -0.84 13.76
CA CYS A 349 1.29 -0.27 14.74
C CYS A 349 2.33 -1.28 15.24
N ALA A 350 1.97 -2.57 15.34
CA ALA A 350 2.73 -3.65 16.00
C ALA A 350 4.25 -3.56 15.83
N SER A 351 4.76 -3.55 14.59
CA SER A 351 6.20 -3.37 14.30
C SER A 351 6.57 -1.92 13.98
N GLY A 352 5.75 -1.21 13.20
CA GLY A 352 6.09 0.10 12.62
C GLY A 352 6.16 1.25 13.63
N ASN A 353 5.37 1.17 14.70
CA ASN A 353 5.35 2.09 15.85
C ASN A 353 5.96 1.44 17.11
N LEU A 354 6.57 0.25 16.96
CA LEU A 354 7.12 -0.61 18.03
C LEU A 354 6.11 -1.01 19.12
N THR A 355 4.80 -0.90 18.85
CA THR A 355 3.74 -1.13 19.84
C THR A 355 3.72 -2.56 20.38
N PHE A 356 4.13 -3.57 19.60
CA PHE A 356 4.22 -4.94 20.13
C PHE A 356 5.27 -5.08 21.25
N ALA A 357 6.39 -4.36 21.15
CA ALA A 357 7.36 -4.28 22.24
C ALA A 357 6.79 -3.47 23.43
N HIS A 358 6.02 -2.41 23.14
CA HIS A 358 5.41 -1.54 24.13
C HIS A 358 4.43 -2.27 25.06
N GLU A 359 3.45 -2.96 24.49
CA GLU A 359 2.41 -3.67 25.25
C GLU A 359 2.98 -4.82 26.09
N LEU A 360 3.95 -5.57 25.55
CA LEU A 360 4.66 -6.59 26.32
C LEU A 360 5.51 -5.96 27.43
N GLY A 361 6.05 -4.76 27.22
CA GLY A 361 6.68 -3.96 28.26
C GLY A 361 5.75 -3.69 29.45
N HIS A 362 4.49 -3.32 29.21
CA HIS A 362 3.49 -3.21 30.27
C HIS A 362 3.22 -4.56 30.97
N ASN A 363 3.09 -5.67 30.23
CA ASN A 363 2.93 -6.99 30.86
C ASN A 363 4.14 -7.39 31.75
N PHE A 364 5.33 -6.85 31.48
CA PHE A 364 6.52 -6.96 32.35
C PHE A 364 6.54 -5.98 33.55
N GLY A 365 5.64 -5.00 33.59
CA GLY A 365 5.55 -3.96 34.62
C GLY A 365 6.26 -2.64 34.28
N ALA A 366 6.57 -2.39 33.01
CA ALA A 366 7.10 -1.10 32.56
C ALA A 366 5.99 -0.04 32.45
N LEU A 367 6.39 1.23 32.60
CA LEU A 367 5.53 2.41 32.61
C LEU A 367 5.88 3.37 31.47
N HIS A 368 4.98 4.29 31.14
CA HIS A 368 5.27 5.37 30.19
C HIS A 368 6.37 6.30 30.71
N ASP A 369 6.84 7.26 29.91
CA ASP A 369 7.76 8.28 30.42
C ASP A 369 7.08 9.22 31.44
N PRO A 370 7.83 9.84 32.38
CA PRO A 370 7.25 10.58 33.51
C PRO A 370 6.46 11.85 33.16
N TYR A 371 6.44 12.26 31.87
CA TYR A 371 5.58 13.35 31.42
C TYR A 371 4.13 12.91 31.18
N VAL A 372 3.92 11.63 30.85
CA VAL A 372 2.59 11.04 30.62
C VAL A 372 2.13 10.24 31.83
N ASP A 373 3.02 9.44 32.40
CA ASP A 373 2.75 8.65 33.61
C ASP A 373 3.71 9.05 34.74
N PRO A 374 3.32 9.96 35.63
CA PRO A 374 4.06 10.31 36.83
C PRO A 374 3.79 9.34 38.01
N GLY A 375 3.17 8.19 37.75
CA GLY A 375 2.99 7.11 38.72
C GLY A 375 4.30 6.51 39.20
N THR A 376 4.24 5.59 40.16
CA THR A 376 5.44 4.90 40.71
C THR A 376 5.20 3.41 40.98
N SER A 377 4.05 2.89 40.56
CA SER A 377 3.63 1.49 40.68
C SER A 377 3.62 0.87 39.28
N PRO A 378 4.20 -0.32 39.06
CA PRO A 378 4.83 -1.20 40.05
C PRO A 378 6.26 -0.80 40.44
N TYR A 379 6.94 0.04 39.64
CA TYR A 379 8.31 0.49 39.92
C TYR A 379 8.52 1.98 39.61
N ALA A 380 8.98 2.75 40.60
CA ALA A 380 9.33 4.17 40.43
C ALA A 380 10.50 4.43 39.46
N PHE A 381 11.29 3.39 39.14
CA PHE A 381 12.34 3.42 38.12
C PHE A 381 11.88 2.83 36.77
N GLY A 382 10.60 2.45 36.63
CA GLY A 382 10.10 1.63 35.54
C GLY A 382 9.74 2.38 34.26
N HIS A 383 10.05 3.67 34.15
CA HIS A 383 9.50 4.55 33.12
C HIS A 383 10.26 4.53 31.78
N GLY A 384 9.53 4.89 30.72
CA GLY A 384 10.13 5.33 29.47
C GLY A 384 11.04 6.56 29.67
N TYR A 385 11.81 6.87 28.63
CA TYR A 385 12.69 8.04 28.54
C TYR A 385 12.57 8.74 27.19
N ALA A 386 12.44 10.06 27.19
CA ALA A 386 12.38 10.92 26.02
C ALA A 386 13.37 12.09 26.16
N VAL A 387 14.05 12.46 25.07
CA VAL A 387 15.05 13.54 25.06
C VAL A 387 14.69 14.56 23.97
N PRO A 388 13.83 15.56 24.28
CA PRO A 388 13.38 16.55 23.29
C PRO A 388 14.53 17.31 22.63
N SER A 389 15.59 17.61 23.38
CA SER A 389 16.80 18.29 22.88
C SER A 389 17.58 17.48 21.83
N ALA A 390 17.34 16.17 21.73
CA ALA A 390 17.97 15.25 20.77
C ALA A 390 16.96 14.54 19.83
N GLN A 391 15.66 14.84 19.96
CA GLN A 391 14.58 14.41 19.06
C GLN A 391 14.39 12.89 18.94
N TRP A 392 14.59 12.16 20.05
CA TRP A 392 14.29 10.73 20.16
C TRP A 392 13.61 10.37 21.49
N ARG A 393 12.90 9.23 21.49
CA ARG A 393 12.20 8.65 22.64
C ARG A 393 12.28 7.12 22.61
N THR A 394 12.43 6.49 23.76
CA THR A 394 12.48 5.02 23.91
C THR A 394 11.11 4.36 23.64
N VAL A 395 11.07 3.03 23.54
CA VAL A 395 9.85 2.23 23.27
C VAL A 395 8.69 2.63 24.19
N MET A 396 8.91 2.69 25.51
CA MET A 396 7.85 3.05 26.47
C MET A 396 7.51 4.55 26.50
N ALA A 397 8.30 5.40 25.85
CA ALA A 397 8.10 6.85 25.91
C ALA A 397 7.18 7.38 24.79
N TYR A 398 6.44 8.43 25.13
CA TYR A 398 5.43 9.09 24.29
C TYR A 398 5.99 10.38 23.69
N ASN A 399 5.31 10.95 22.69
CA ASN A 399 5.80 12.19 22.06
C ASN A 399 5.53 13.44 22.92
N ASN A 400 4.71 13.34 23.97
CA ASN A 400 4.09 14.47 24.66
C ASN A 400 5.11 15.49 25.19
N ALA A 401 6.18 15.02 25.86
CA ALA A 401 7.28 15.86 26.32
C ALA A 401 7.99 16.61 25.18
N CYS A 402 8.09 15.97 24.00
CA CYS A 402 8.70 16.57 22.82
C CYS A 402 7.77 17.57 22.14
N THR A 403 6.47 17.26 22.03
CA THR A 403 5.44 18.20 21.56
C THR A 403 5.43 19.47 22.41
N ALA A 404 5.49 19.33 23.74
CA ALA A 404 5.54 20.44 24.69
C ALA A 404 6.81 21.29 24.55
N ALA A 405 7.93 20.68 24.16
CA ALA A 405 9.18 21.37 23.81
C ALA A 405 9.19 21.94 22.38
N GLY A 406 8.06 21.91 21.65
CA GLY A 406 7.96 22.44 20.29
C GLY A 406 8.60 21.58 19.20
N THR A 407 8.78 20.28 19.45
CA THR A 407 9.46 19.35 18.52
C THR A 407 8.77 17.98 18.44
N SER A 408 9.35 17.05 17.68
CA SER A 408 8.91 15.65 17.59
C SER A 408 10.08 14.71 17.84
N CYS A 409 9.78 13.55 18.43
CA CYS A 409 10.74 12.55 18.84
C CYS A 409 10.47 11.20 18.16
N THR A 410 11.46 10.74 17.40
CA THR A 410 11.51 9.39 16.84
C THR A 410 11.43 8.36 17.96
N ARG A 411 10.48 7.42 17.90
CA ARG A 411 10.50 6.24 18.79
C ARG A 411 11.59 5.29 18.28
N ILE A 412 12.66 5.13 19.05
CA ILE A 412 13.81 4.28 18.72
C ILE A 412 13.61 2.86 19.27
N PRO A 413 14.21 1.82 18.65
CA PRO A 413 14.10 0.42 19.10
C PRO A 413 15.00 0.16 20.32
N TYR A 414 14.77 0.91 21.40
CA TYR A 414 15.45 0.82 22.69
C TYR A 414 14.42 1.08 23.79
N PHE A 415 14.35 0.19 24.78
CA PHE A 415 13.83 0.45 26.12
C PHE A 415 14.82 1.30 26.94
N SER A 416 14.34 2.02 27.96
CA SER A 416 15.22 2.85 28.77
C SER A 416 16.23 2.02 29.59
N ASN A 417 17.48 2.47 29.62
CA ASN A 417 18.57 1.87 30.38
C ASN A 417 19.65 2.94 30.68
N PRO A 418 19.93 3.26 31.95
CA PRO A 418 20.91 4.30 32.34
C PRO A 418 22.37 3.94 32.05
N ASN A 419 22.67 2.65 31.79
CA ASN A 419 24.03 2.16 31.53
C ASN A 419 24.41 2.25 30.04
N LEU A 420 23.48 2.68 29.18
CA LEU A 420 23.65 2.81 27.74
C LEU A 420 23.44 4.28 27.31
N ALA A 421 23.86 4.61 26.10
CA ALA A 421 23.68 5.93 25.50
C ALA A 421 23.32 5.81 24.00
N TYR A 422 22.61 6.81 23.47
CA TYR A 422 22.16 6.85 22.08
C TYR A 422 22.45 8.20 21.41
N GLY A 423 22.68 8.14 20.11
CA GLY A 423 22.80 9.31 19.22
C GLY A 423 24.19 9.94 19.15
N SER A 424 24.27 11.11 18.50
CA SER A 424 25.52 11.86 18.30
C SER A 424 25.29 13.36 18.53
N PRO A 425 25.95 14.00 19.53
CA PRO A 425 26.73 13.37 20.59
C PRO A 425 25.85 12.44 21.45
N ALA A 426 26.43 11.35 21.94
CA ALA A 426 25.70 10.34 22.71
C ALA A 426 25.06 10.94 23.97
N GLN A 427 23.80 10.61 24.23
CA GLN A 427 23.03 11.00 25.42
C GLN A 427 22.59 9.74 26.18
N PRO A 428 22.51 9.75 27.53
CA PRO A 428 22.07 8.58 28.30
C PRO A 428 20.70 8.05 27.85
N LEU A 429 20.52 6.73 27.84
CA LEU A 429 19.26 6.07 27.47
C LEU A 429 18.26 5.96 28.64
N GLY A 430 18.53 6.59 29.78
CA GLY A 430 17.65 6.54 30.95
C GLY A 430 18.28 7.14 32.22
N SER A 431 17.66 6.87 33.36
CA SER A 431 18.17 7.24 34.69
C SER A 431 17.84 6.14 35.72
N ALA A 432 18.81 5.78 36.55
CA ALA A 432 18.66 4.64 37.49
C ALA A 432 17.61 4.86 38.60
N SER A 433 17.14 6.09 38.76
CA SER A 433 16.07 6.47 39.69
C SER A 433 14.67 6.41 39.09
N THR A 434 14.54 6.49 37.76
CA THR A 434 13.27 6.86 37.12
C THR A 434 13.03 6.13 35.80
N SER A 435 14.02 6.05 34.92
CA SER A 435 13.87 5.45 33.59
C SER A 435 14.87 4.32 33.35
N ASP A 436 14.53 3.12 33.81
CA ASP A 436 15.28 1.87 33.64
C ASP A 436 14.31 0.69 33.37
N ASN A 437 13.61 0.76 32.22
CA ASN A 437 12.77 -0.32 31.72
C ASN A 437 13.56 -1.64 31.57
N ALA A 438 14.86 -1.57 31.26
CA ALA A 438 15.71 -2.74 31.09
C ALA A 438 15.89 -3.53 32.39
N ARG A 439 16.04 -2.84 33.52
CA ARG A 439 16.00 -3.45 34.86
C ARG A 439 14.66 -4.08 35.16
N VAL A 440 13.53 -3.45 34.83
CA VAL A 440 12.19 -4.04 35.02
C VAL A 440 12.08 -5.38 34.28
N HIS A 441 12.44 -5.41 33.00
CA HIS A 441 12.42 -6.65 32.21
C HIS A 441 13.35 -7.71 32.80
N ASN A 442 14.61 -7.37 33.10
CA ASN A 442 15.60 -8.31 33.63
C ASN A 442 15.27 -8.82 35.04
N GLN A 443 14.59 -8.05 35.89
CA GLN A 443 14.12 -8.51 37.20
C GLN A 443 12.90 -9.43 37.10
N ASN A 444 11.98 -9.15 36.19
CA ASN A 444 10.72 -9.88 36.08
C ASN A 444 10.77 -11.06 35.10
N ALA A 445 11.78 -11.18 34.25
CA ALA A 445 11.90 -12.24 33.24
C ALA A 445 11.76 -13.66 33.81
N TYR A 446 12.34 -13.96 34.99
CA TYR A 446 12.16 -15.26 35.64
C TYR A 446 10.70 -15.50 36.08
N ALA A 447 10.02 -14.49 36.60
CA ALA A 447 8.63 -14.60 37.01
C ALA A 447 7.68 -14.73 35.81
N VAL A 448 7.92 -13.95 34.75
CA VAL A 448 7.13 -13.99 33.50
C VAL A 448 7.33 -15.32 32.77
N ALA A 449 8.55 -15.83 32.66
CA ALA A 449 8.87 -17.13 32.01
C ALA A 449 8.32 -18.36 32.75
N ASN A 450 7.73 -18.17 33.93
CA ASN A 450 7.08 -19.23 34.70
C ASN A 450 5.57 -18.90 34.89
N PHE A 451 4.99 -18.02 34.07
CA PHE A 451 3.55 -17.79 34.04
C PHE A 451 2.80 -19.01 33.50
N ARG A 452 3.41 -19.75 32.57
CA ARG A 452 3.08 -21.15 32.28
C ARG A 452 4.37 -21.95 32.34
N SER A 453 4.35 -23.08 33.05
CA SER A 453 5.53 -23.95 33.10
C SER A 453 5.78 -24.53 31.71
N SER A 454 7.02 -24.48 31.20
CA SER A 454 7.41 -25.20 29.97
C SER A 454 7.19 -26.71 30.04
N GLY A 455 6.99 -27.23 31.26
CA GLY A 455 5.86 -28.12 31.52
C GLY A 455 5.96 -29.45 30.80
N THR A 456 7.05 -30.17 31.03
CA THR A 456 7.36 -31.45 30.39
C THR A 456 6.29 -32.53 30.65
N SER A 457 5.25 -32.54 29.82
CA SER A 457 4.95 -33.76 29.07
C SER A 457 6.28 -34.22 28.47
N GLY A 458 6.73 -35.45 28.73
CA GLY A 458 8.09 -35.95 28.43
C GLY A 458 8.38 -36.18 26.94
N CYS A 459 7.80 -35.32 26.10
CA CYS A 459 7.34 -35.61 24.76
C CYS A 459 7.50 -34.34 23.90
N GLY A 460 8.74 -34.01 23.56
CA GLY A 460 8.97 -33.10 22.44
C GLY A 460 8.37 -33.72 21.18
N PHE A 461 7.66 -32.93 20.37
CA PHE A 461 7.14 -33.36 19.09
C PHE A 461 7.86 -32.60 17.97
N THR A 462 8.20 -33.29 16.89
CA THR A 462 8.77 -32.64 15.69
C THR A 462 8.15 -33.26 14.45
N LEU A 463 7.65 -32.38 13.57
CA LEU A 463 6.89 -32.77 12.38
C LEU A 463 7.76 -32.57 11.13
N SER A 464 7.92 -33.63 10.35
CA SER A 464 8.75 -33.63 9.14
C SER A 464 7.96 -34.13 7.92
N PRO A 465 7.65 -33.28 6.93
CA PRO A 465 7.88 -31.83 6.91
C PRO A 465 6.93 -31.07 7.85
N SER A 466 7.33 -29.89 8.34
CA SER A 466 6.47 -29.06 9.21
C SER A 466 5.43 -28.22 8.45
N SER A 467 5.54 -28.15 7.13
CA SER A 467 4.59 -27.47 6.24
C SER A 467 4.61 -28.11 4.85
N VAL A 468 3.52 -27.95 4.09
CA VAL A 468 3.40 -28.42 2.71
C VAL A 468 2.56 -27.47 1.87
N SER A 469 2.88 -27.35 0.59
CA SER A 469 2.07 -26.67 -0.43
C SER A 469 1.53 -27.70 -1.42
N VAL A 470 0.21 -27.71 -1.63
CA VAL A 470 -0.47 -28.64 -2.55
C VAL A 470 -1.27 -27.92 -3.63
N GLY A 471 -1.47 -28.60 -4.76
CA GLY A 471 -2.32 -28.11 -5.86
C GLY A 471 -3.79 -27.99 -5.47
N ALA A 472 -4.58 -27.34 -6.32
CA ALA A 472 -6.00 -27.11 -6.07
C ALA A 472 -6.87 -28.38 -6.18
N THR A 473 -6.38 -29.43 -6.86
CA THR A 473 -7.04 -30.75 -6.86
C THR A 473 -7.07 -31.36 -5.47
N ALA A 474 -7.92 -32.37 -5.26
CA ALA A 474 -7.81 -33.20 -4.06
C ALA A 474 -6.42 -33.87 -4.00
N ALA A 475 -5.88 -34.00 -2.79
CA ALA A 475 -4.57 -34.57 -2.53
C ALA A 475 -4.58 -35.39 -1.23
N SER A 476 -3.57 -36.22 -1.04
CA SER A 476 -3.27 -36.86 0.24
C SER A 476 -1.76 -36.87 0.47
N GLY A 477 -1.34 -37.01 1.71
CA GLY A 477 0.06 -37.05 2.07
C GLY A 477 0.27 -37.51 3.50
N SER A 478 1.53 -37.50 3.92
CA SER A 478 1.97 -37.99 5.22
C SER A 478 2.97 -37.02 5.84
N VAL A 479 2.92 -36.86 7.17
CA VAL A 479 3.94 -36.15 7.95
C VAL A 479 4.47 -37.07 9.05
N GLY A 480 5.80 -37.20 9.10
CA GLY A 480 6.48 -37.98 10.13
C GLY A 480 6.43 -37.27 11.47
N VAL A 481 6.09 -38.00 12.53
CA VAL A 481 6.00 -37.50 13.90
C VAL A 481 7.14 -38.08 14.71
N THR A 482 8.10 -37.25 15.09
CA THR A 482 9.22 -37.64 15.97
C THR A 482 8.89 -37.25 17.40
N THR A 483 8.97 -38.19 18.35
CA THR A 483 8.75 -37.96 19.78
C THR A 483 9.36 -39.09 20.64
N GLY A 484 9.29 -38.99 21.97
CA GLY A 484 9.78 -40.03 22.89
C GLY A 484 8.94 -41.31 22.86
N ALA A 485 9.53 -42.46 23.22
CA ALA A 485 8.78 -43.70 23.37
C ALA A 485 7.75 -43.58 24.51
N GLY A 486 6.51 -44.02 24.28
CA GLY A 486 5.40 -43.87 25.23
C GLY A 486 4.61 -42.56 25.11
N CYS A 487 5.12 -41.58 24.36
CA CYS A 487 4.45 -40.29 24.16
C CYS A 487 3.20 -40.40 23.29
N ALA A 488 2.02 -40.41 23.92
CA ALA A 488 0.73 -40.34 23.22
C ALA A 488 0.50 -38.94 22.62
N TRP A 489 -0.04 -38.86 21.40
CA TRP A 489 -0.36 -37.59 20.74
C TRP A 489 -1.77 -37.56 20.14
N GLY A 490 -2.51 -36.51 20.50
CA GLY A 490 -3.76 -36.13 19.87
C GLY A 490 -3.54 -35.38 18.55
N THR A 491 -4.58 -35.33 17.72
CA THR A 491 -4.56 -34.71 16.39
C THR A 491 -5.81 -33.86 16.18
N ALA A 492 -5.67 -32.59 15.83
CA ALA A 492 -6.80 -31.69 15.54
C ALA A 492 -6.56 -30.95 14.21
N SER A 493 -7.61 -30.74 13.40
CA SER A 493 -7.52 -29.92 12.18
C SER A 493 -8.27 -28.60 12.36
N SER A 494 -7.68 -27.51 11.89
CA SER A 494 -8.30 -26.18 11.88
C SER A 494 -9.30 -25.97 10.73
N ALA A 495 -9.53 -26.95 9.86
CA ALA A 495 -10.34 -26.79 8.66
C ALA A 495 -11.02 -28.08 8.18
N SER A 496 -12.31 -28.00 7.84
CA SER A 496 -13.10 -29.15 7.36
C SER A 496 -12.68 -29.72 6.01
N TRP A 497 -11.93 -28.96 5.20
CA TRP A 497 -11.35 -29.42 3.93
C TRP A 497 -9.99 -30.13 4.09
N LEU A 498 -9.45 -30.17 5.31
CA LEU A 498 -8.16 -30.77 5.65
C LEU A 498 -8.40 -31.81 6.74
N THR A 499 -8.38 -33.09 6.41
CA THR A 499 -8.77 -34.17 7.34
C THR A 499 -7.59 -35.06 7.72
N VAL A 500 -7.57 -35.51 8.97
CA VAL A 500 -6.70 -36.61 9.41
C VAL A 500 -7.31 -37.91 8.90
N ALA A 501 -6.57 -38.62 8.04
CA ALA A 501 -7.00 -39.89 7.45
C ALA A 501 -6.58 -41.10 8.30
N SER A 502 -5.43 -41.01 9.00
CA SER A 502 -5.03 -41.96 10.04
C SER A 502 -3.88 -41.39 10.90
N GLY A 503 -3.73 -41.91 12.13
CA GLY A 503 -2.68 -41.53 13.10
C GLY A 503 -3.19 -40.93 14.40
N SER A 504 -4.47 -40.57 14.50
CA SER A 504 -5.10 -39.99 15.70
C SER A 504 -4.96 -40.89 16.94
N GLY A 505 -4.22 -40.42 17.96
CA GLY A 505 -4.13 -41.10 19.26
C GLY A 505 -3.07 -42.20 19.35
N THR A 506 -2.06 -42.20 18.49
CA THR A 506 -0.93 -43.15 18.60
C THR A 506 0.12 -42.68 19.61
N SER A 507 1.03 -43.59 20.01
CA SER A 507 2.04 -43.35 21.04
C SER A 507 3.44 -43.68 20.52
N GLY A 508 4.41 -42.81 20.79
CA GLY A 508 5.76 -42.89 20.25
C GLY A 508 5.92 -42.26 18.86
N PRO A 509 7.12 -42.38 18.24
CA PRO A 509 7.34 -41.98 16.86
C PRO A 509 6.34 -42.65 15.91
N GLY A 510 5.92 -41.93 14.87
CA GLY A 510 4.94 -42.45 13.92
C GLY A 510 4.80 -41.60 12.67
N THR A 511 3.65 -41.74 12.00
CA THR A 511 3.32 -40.99 10.79
C THR A 511 1.83 -40.67 10.80
N LEU A 512 1.50 -39.39 10.65
CA LEU A 512 0.15 -38.93 10.42
C LEU A 512 -0.12 -38.91 8.92
N ASN A 513 -1.21 -39.55 8.48
CA ASN A 513 -1.68 -39.41 7.11
C ASN A 513 -2.84 -38.41 7.07
N TYR A 514 -2.82 -37.50 6.11
CA TYR A 514 -3.84 -36.47 5.91
C TYR A 514 -4.39 -36.48 4.49
N ALA A 515 -5.64 -36.06 4.34
CA ALA A 515 -6.28 -35.80 3.06
C ALA A 515 -6.67 -34.33 2.94
N VAL A 516 -6.57 -33.80 1.72
CA VAL A 516 -6.90 -32.43 1.37
C VAL A 516 -7.99 -32.50 0.32
N ALA A 517 -9.19 -32.00 0.64
CA ALA A 517 -10.29 -31.93 -0.31
C ALA A 517 -9.94 -30.99 -1.47
N GLY A 518 -10.58 -31.18 -2.63
CA GLY A 518 -10.44 -30.27 -3.75
C GLY A 518 -10.81 -28.84 -3.37
N ASN A 519 -10.08 -27.87 -3.92
CA ASN A 519 -10.40 -26.46 -3.87
C ASN A 519 -11.03 -26.04 -5.21
N THR A 520 -12.09 -25.25 -5.13
CA THR A 520 -12.75 -24.60 -6.28
C THR A 520 -12.92 -23.08 -6.06
N GLY A 521 -12.34 -22.57 -4.97
CA GLY A 521 -12.35 -21.18 -4.55
C GLY A 521 -10.93 -20.60 -4.52
N PRO A 522 -10.75 -19.41 -3.89
CA PRO A 522 -9.44 -18.81 -3.66
C PRO A 522 -8.44 -19.73 -2.95
N ALA A 523 -7.15 -19.40 -3.04
CA ALA A 523 -6.11 -20.11 -2.29
C ALA A 523 -6.40 -20.07 -0.78
N ARG A 524 -6.15 -21.18 -0.08
CA ARG A 524 -6.56 -21.38 1.32
C ARG A 524 -5.49 -22.10 2.12
N SER A 525 -5.42 -21.84 3.42
CA SER A 525 -4.47 -22.48 4.35
C SER A 525 -5.19 -23.03 5.57
N GLY A 526 -4.66 -24.13 6.11
CA GLY A 526 -5.16 -24.79 7.32
C GLY A 526 -4.00 -25.44 8.07
N LYS A 527 -4.19 -25.71 9.37
CA LYS A 527 -3.19 -26.34 10.24
C LYS A 527 -3.75 -27.67 10.75
N ILE A 528 -2.94 -28.73 10.76
CA ILE A 528 -3.19 -29.91 11.61
C ILE A 528 -2.24 -29.84 12.80
N THR A 529 -2.76 -29.74 14.00
CA THR A 529 -1.99 -29.77 15.24
C THR A 529 -1.81 -31.22 15.68
N VAL A 530 -0.56 -31.62 15.95
CA VAL A 530 -0.15 -32.95 16.40
C VAL A 530 0.70 -32.79 17.66
N GLY A 531 0.22 -33.27 18.81
CA GLY A 531 0.94 -33.11 20.09
C GLY A 531 1.24 -31.64 20.46
N GLY A 532 0.40 -30.70 20.04
CA GLY A 532 0.62 -29.25 20.22
C GLY A 532 1.44 -28.57 19.11
N VAL A 533 2.10 -29.31 18.22
CA VAL A 533 2.88 -28.74 17.11
C VAL A 533 2.04 -28.65 15.83
N ALA A 534 2.05 -27.51 15.16
CA ALA A 534 1.26 -27.29 13.94
C ALA A 534 2.00 -27.71 12.65
N PHE A 535 1.35 -28.58 11.87
CA PHE A 535 1.67 -28.86 10.46
C PHE A 535 0.80 -27.97 9.56
N SER A 536 1.42 -27.02 8.85
CA SER A 536 0.71 -26.07 7.98
C SER A 536 0.52 -26.61 6.56
N VAL A 537 -0.71 -26.65 6.07
CA VAL A 537 -1.06 -27.01 4.69
C VAL A 537 -1.56 -25.78 3.95
N ALA A 538 -0.82 -25.36 2.92
CA ALA A 538 -1.27 -24.36 1.95
C ALA A 538 -1.82 -25.07 0.71
N GLN A 539 -3.02 -24.69 0.25
CA GLN A 539 -3.64 -25.21 -0.97
C GLN A 539 -3.83 -24.09 -1.99
N ALA A 540 -3.37 -24.33 -3.22
CA ALA A 540 -3.47 -23.39 -4.32
C ALA A 540 -4.93 -23.03 -4.66
N SER A 541 -5.10 -21.89 -5.35
CA SER A 541 -6.41 -21.42 -5.83
C SER A 541 -7.00 -22.39 -6.85
N GLY A 542 -8.26 -22.78 -6.62
CA GLY A 542 -9.05 -23.63 -7.53
C GLY A 542 -9.97 -22.86 -8.46
N CYS A 543 -9.80 -21.54 -8.56
CA CYS A 543 -10.67 -20.68 -9.36
C CYS A 543 -10.52 -20.92 -10.86
N SER A 544 -11.47 -21.66 -11.43
CA SER A 544 -11.70 -21.76 -12.87
C SER A 544 -12.54 -20.56 -13.37
N TYR A 545 -12.21 -20.03 -14.55
CA TYR A 545 -12.95 -18.94 -15.18
C TYR A 545 -13.43 -19.39 -16.57
N ALA A 546 -14.73 -19.66 -16.70
CA ALA A 546 -15.34 -20.12 -17.95
C ALA A 546 -16.32 -19.08 -18.48
N LEU A 547 -16.31 -18.83 -19.79
CA LEU A 547 -17.22 -17.90 -20.45
C LEU A 547 -18.30 -18.67 -21.21
N SER A 548 -19.54 -18.18 -21.15
CA SER A 548 -20.70 -18.74 -21.90
C SER A 548 -20.50 -18.79 -23.42
N SER A 549 -19.62 -17.96 -23.96
CA SER A 549 -19.07 -18.04 -25.31
C SER A 549 -17.70 -17.36 -25.33
N THR A 550 -16.88 -17.60 -26.35
CA THR A 550 -15.51 -17.05 -26.48
C THR A 550 -15.40 -15.88 -27.46
N SER A 551 -16.48 -15.53 -28.17
CA SER A 551 -16.46 -14.44 -29.15
C SER A 551 -17.85 -13.88 -29.48
N THR A 552 -17.88 -12.65 -30.00
CA THR A 552 -19.05 -12.10 -30.72
C THR A 552 -18.62 -11.19 -31.89
N SER A 553 -19.56 -10.86 -32.77
CA SER A 553 -19.33 -9.98 -33.92
C SER A 553 -20.40 -8.90 -34.06
N PHE A 554 -19.98 -7.65 -34.28
CA PHE A 554 -20.86 -6.52 -34.60
C PHE A 554 -20.67 -6.03 -36.04
N ALA A 555 -21.71 -5.38 -36.57
CA ALA A 555 -21.59 -4.53 -37.76
C ALA A 555 -20.83 -3.23 -37.42
N SER A 556 -20.38 -2.49 -38.43
CA SER A 556 -19.55 -1.28 -38.30
C SER A 556 -20.17 -0.08 -37.56
N ASN A 557 -21.40 -0.21 -37.09
CA ASN A 557 -22.09 0.82 -36.30
C ASN A 557 -21.85 0.67 -34.79
N GLY A 558 -20.99 -0.27 -34.37
CA GLY A 558 -20.83 -0.66 -32.98
C GLY A 558 -22.02 -1.46 -32.46
N GLY A 559 -22.12 -1.54 -31.13
CA GLY A 559 -23.21 -2.26 -30.48
C GLY A 559 -22.98 -2.49 -28.98
N SER A 560 -23.99 -3.08 -28.34
CA SER A 560 -23.91 -3.54 -26.95
C SER A 560 -23.93 -5.07 -26.94
N GLY A 561 -23.14 -5.68 -26.06
CA GLY A 561 -23.13 -7.13 -25.85
C GLY A 561 -22.91 -7.48 -24.39
N SER A 562 -23.03 -8.77 -24.08
CA SER A 562 -22.67 -9.32 -22.78
C SER A 562 -22.19 -10.76 -22.90
N VAL A 563 -21.46 -11.21 -21.89
CA VAL A 563 -21.02 -12.60 -21.74
C VAL A 563 -21.07 -12.98 -20.27
N THR A 564 -21.63 -14.16 -19.97
CA THR A 564 -21.67 -14.69 -18.60
C THR A 564 -20.33 -15.36 -18.26
N LEU A 565 -19.70 -14.90 -17.19
CA LEU A 565 -18.56 -15.53 -16.52
C LEU A 565 -19.08 -16.50 -15.46
N THR A 566 -18.69 -17.77 -15.57
CA THR A 566 -18.90 -18.81 -14.57
C THR A 566 -17.60 -19.04 -13.81
N THR A 567 -17.64 -18.90 -12.48
CA THR A 567 -16.52 -19.15 -11.56
C THR A 567 -17.01 -19.43 -10.13
N GLY A 568 -16.12 -20.00 -9.31
CA GLY A 568 -16.41 -20.40 -7.93
C GLY A 568 -16.75 -19.23 -7.00
N ALA A 569 -17.50 -19.51 -5.93
CA ALA A 569 -17.80 -18.51 -4.91
C ALA A 569 -16.51 -17.94 -4.29
N GLY A 570 -16.46 -16.62 -4.12
CA GLY A 570 -15.27 -15.91 -3.63
C GLY A 570 -14.12 -15.76 -4.63
N CYS A 571 -14.14 -16.44 -5.78
CA CYS A 571 -13.12 -16.26 -6.83
C CYS A 571 -13.17 -14.86 -7.42
N ALA A 572 -12.20 -14.01 -7.04
CA ALA A 572 -12.09 -12.64 -7.51
C ALA A 572 -11.58 -12.58 -8.96
N TRP A 573 -12.18 -11.70 -9.77
CA TRP A 573 -11.85 -11.53 -11.18
C TRP A 573 -11.97 -10.06 -11.60
N THR A 574 -11.38 -9.75 -12.75
CA THR A 574 -11.45 -8.44 -13.41
C THR A 574 -11.87 -8.61 -14.86
N ALA A 575 -12.52 -7.60 -15.42
CA ALA A 575 -12.93 -7.52 -16.82
C ALA A 575 -12.34 -6.25 -17.44
N SER A 576 -11.50 -6.43 -18.47
CA SER A 576 -10.71 -5.36 -19.10
C SER A 576 -10.68 -5.52 -20.63
N SER A 577 -10.55 -4.41 -21.36
CA SER A 577 -10.51 -4.39 -22.83
C SER A 577 -9.10 -4.10 -23.33
N SER A 578 -8.71 -4.73 -24.45
CA SER A 578 -7.45 -4.46 -25.14
C SER A 578 -7.48 -3.24 -26.07
N ALA A 579 -8.63 -2.56 -26.23
CA ALA A 579 -8.76 -1.42 -27.15
C ALA A 579 -9.77 -0.37 -26.68
N SER A 580 -9.50 0.92 -26.95
CA SER A 580 -10.31 2.06 -26.52
C SER A 580 -11.69 2.16 -27.18
N TRP A 581 -11.90 1.52 -28.33
CA TRP A 581 -13.22 1.47 -28.99
C TRP A 581 -14.18 0.43 -28.36
N LEU A 582 -13.66 -0.44 -27.49
CA LEU A 582 -14.41 -1.49 -26.82
C LEU A 582 -14.37 -1.25 -25.30
N THR A 583 -15.51 -0.99 -24.69
CA THR A 583 -15.63 -0.60 -23.28
C THR A 583 -16.43 -1.62 -22.49
N VAL A 584 -15.88 -2.14 -21.40
CA VAL A 584 -16.67 -2.89 -20.40
C VAL A 584 -17.60 -1.90 -19.69
N SER A 585 -18.92 -2.11 -19.79
CA SER A 585 -19.94 -1.15 -19.36
C SER A 585 -20.50 -1.47 -17.97
N SER A 586 -20.56 -2.75 -17.57
CA SER A 586 -20.90 -3.20 -16.22
C SER A 586 -19.92 -4.27 -15.73
N ALA A 587 -19.94 -4.60 -14.44
CA ALA A 587 -19.18 -5.73 -13.88
C ALA A 587 -17.69 -5.73 -14.28
N LYS A 588 -16.98 -4.63 -14.03
CA LYS A 588 -15.53 -4.46 -14.32
C LYS A 588 -14.62 -5.25 -13.37
N THR A 589 -15.10 -5.49 -12.15
CA THR A 589 -14.45 -6.29 -11.11
C THR A 589 -15.54 -6.97 -10.29
N GLY A 590 -15.21 -8.10 -9.65
CA GLY A 590 -16.14 -8.79 -8.76
C GLY A 590 -15.59 -10.12 -8.27
N SER A 591 -16.48 -10.94 -7.70
CA SER A 591 -16.16 -12.27 -7.20
C SER A 591 -17.33 -13.22 -7.36
N GLY A 592 -17.08 -14.46 -7.79
CA GLY A 592 -18.16 -15.39 -8.15
C GLY A 592 -18.73 -15.12 -9.55
N SER A 593 -19.64 -15.99 -9.98
CA SER A 593 -20.23 -15.93 -11.34
C SER A 593 -21.05 -14.65 -11.56
N THR A 594 -21.01 -14.09 -12.78
CA THR A 594 -21.74 -12.87 -13.15
C THR A 594 -21.94 -12.74 -14.67
N THR A 595 -22.69 -11.74 -15.11
CA THR A 595 -22.74 -11.32 -16.51
C THR A 595 -22.01 -9.99 -16.70
N VAL A 596 -20.99 -10.00 -17.58
CA VAL A 596 -20.20 -8.81 -17.94
C VAL A 596 -20.78 -8.21 -19.21
N SER A 597 -21.26 -6.97 -19.13
CA SER A 597 -21.72 -6.21 -20.32
C SER A 597 -20.63 -5.31 -20.87
N PHE A 598 -20.67 -5.07 -22.18
CA PHE A 598 -19.71 -4.24 -22.90
C PHE A 598 -20.38 -3.51 -24.07
N THR A 599 -19.72 -2.46 -24.55
CA THR A 599 -20.12 -1.67 -25.72
C THR A 599 -18.94 -1.49 -26.67
N ALA A 600 -19.20 -1.67 -27.97
CA ALA A 600 -18.32 -1.25 -29.05
C ALA A 600 -18.83 0.08 -29.62
N THR A 601 -17.95 1.07 -29.79
CA THR A 601 -18.25 2.24 -30.62
C THR A 601 -18.23 1.85 -32.11
N ALA A 602 -18.67 2.73 -33.01
CA ALA A 602 -18.67 2.43 -34.45
C ALA A 602 -17.26 2.33 -35.06
N ASN A 603 -17.06 1.36 -35.96
CA ASN A 603 -15.89 1.25 -36.82
C ASN A 603 -16.05 2.08 -38.09
N THR A 604 -15.47 3.27 -38.11
CA THR A 604 -15.38 4.13 -39.30
C THR A 604 -14.27 3.71 -40.27
N GLY A 605 -13.44 2.72 -39.92
CA GLY A 605 -12.35 2.24 -40.77
C GLY A 605 -12.81 1.22 -41.82
N THR A 606 -12.21 1.27 -43.01
CA THR A 606 -12.48 0.34 -44.14
C THR A 606 -11.88 -1.06 -43.94
N SER A 607 -11.37 -1.37 -42.75
CA SER A 607 -10.85 -2.69 -42.37
C SER A 607 -11.62 -3.24 -41.17
N VAL A 608 -11.82 -4.56 -41.15
CA VAL A 608 -12.36 -5.27 -39.98
C VAL A 608 -11.41 -5.03 -38.80
N ARG A 609 -11.96 -4.71 -37.63
CA ARG A 609 -11.18 -4.56 -36.39
C ARG A 609 -11.55 -5.64 -35.40
N SER A 610 -10.65 -5.93 -34.47
CA SER A 610 -10.90 -6.90 -33.41
C SER A 610 -10.14 -6.52 -32.15
N ALA A 611 -10.74 -6.83 -30.99
CA ALA A 611 -10.16 -6.57 -29.69
C ALA A 611 -10.65 -7.64 -28.70
N ASN A 612 -9.85 -7.89 -27.68
CA ASN A 612 -10.15 -8.88 -26.66
C ASN A 612 -10.67 -8.19 -25.40
N LEU A 613 -11.71 -8.76 -24.80
CA LEU A 613 -11.93 -8.62 -23.37
C LEU A 613 -11.18 -9.74 -22.65
N SER A 614 -10.39 -9.40 -21.63
CA SER A 614 -9.87 -10.36 -20.66
C SER A 614 -10.77 -10.31 -19.43
N ILE A 615 -11.41 -11.44 -19.12
CA ILE A 615 -12.45 -11.57 -18.09
C ILE A 615 -12.07 -12.75 -17.18
N GLY A 616 -11.53 -12.46 -16.00
CA GLY A 616 -10.94 -13.49 -15.13
C GLY A 616 -9.72 -14.19 -15.76
N GLY A 617 -9.06 -13.56 -16.73
CA GLY A 617 -8.00 -14.17 -17.55
C GLY A 617 -8.51 -15.00 -18.73
N ALA A 618 -9.80 -15.35 -18.78
CA ALA A 618 -10.41 -15.92 -19.97
C ALA A 618 -10.54 -14.85 -21.07
N THR A 619 -10.27 -15.21 -22.32
CA THR A 619 -10.29 -14.27 -23.46
C THR A 619 -11.62 -14.34 -24.20
N PHE A 620 -12.21 -13.19 -24.46
CA PHE A 620 -13.41 -13.01 -25.27
C PHE A 620 -13.12 -12.09 -26.47
N LEU A 621 -13.20 -12.62 -27.69
CA LEU A 621 -12.91 -11.88 -28.92
C LEU A 621 -14.14 -11.10 -29.41
N VAL A 622 -14.03 -9.78 -29.48
CA VAL A 622 -15.02 -8.93 -30.16
C VAL A 622 -14.49 -8.53 -31.52
N THR A 623 -15.13 -9.00 -32.59
CA THR A 623 -14.86 -8.56 -33.97
C THR A 623 -15.89 -7.52 -34.38
N GLU A 624 -15.46 -6.46 -35.08
CA GLU A 624 -16.36 -5.48 -35.68
C GLU A 624 -16.04 -5.33 -37.16
N ALA A 625 -17.07 -5.46 -38.00
CA ALA A 625 -16.95 -5.35 -39.44
C ALA A 625 -16.30 -4.02 -39.86
N ALA A 626 -15.63 -4.03 -41.01
CA ALA A 626 -15.24 -2.79 -41.69
C ALA A 626 -16.47 -1.90 -41.92
N ALA A 627 -16.30 -0.59 -41.86
CA ALA A 627 -17.21 0.30 -42.56
C ALA A 627 -17.26 -0.15 -44.02
N THR A 628 -18.42 -0.66 -44.46
CA THR A 628 -18.71 -0.77 -45.89
C THR A 628 -18.54 0.63 -46.47
N ALA A 629 -17.65 0.81 -47.44
CA ALA A 629 -17.43 2.10 -48.07
C ALA A 629 -18.80 2.66 -48.51
N SER A 630 -19.23 3.77 -47.90
CA SER A 630 -20.53 4.33 -48.21
C SER A 630 -20.57 4.68 -49.69
N ALA A 631 -21.74 4.53 -50.32
CA ALA A 631 -21.98 5.14 -51.63
C ALA A 631 -21.48 6.60 -51.59
N PRO A 632 -20.80 7.09 -52.65
CA PRO A 632 -20.03 8.33 -52.58
C PRO A 632 -20.90 9.46 -52.06
N VAL A 633 -20.50 10.03 -50.91
CA VAL A 633 -21.24 11.12 -50.28
C VAL A 633 -21.40 12.22 -51.33
N PRO A 634 -22.64 12.68 -51.61
CA PRO A 634 -22.86 13.66 -52.65
C PRO A 634 -22.07 14.93 -52.30
N SER A 635 -21.01 15.17 -53.07
CA SER A 635 -20.17 16.37 -52.94
C SER A 635 -21.07 17.59 -53.03
N ALA A 636 -20.83 18.59 -52.17
CA ALA A 636 -21.71 19.76 -52.10
C ALA A 636 -21.76 20.49 -53.45
N ALA A 637 -22.91 21.10 -53.76
CA ALA A 637 -23.02 22.08 -54.84
C ALA A 637 -22.18 23.33 -54.50
N ILE A 638 -21.53 23.94 -55.50
CA ILE A 638 -20.74 25.16 -55.31
C ILE A 638 -21.08 26.16 -56.41
N ALA A 639 -21.70 27.27 -56.05
CA ALA A 639 -21.96 28.37 -56.96
C ALA A 639 -20.68 29.18 -57.22
N THR A 640 -20.29 29.39 -58.48
CA THR A 640 -19.16 30.25 -58.86
C THR A 640 -19.54 31.17 -60.02
N LEU A 641 -19.31 32.48 -59.88
CA LEU A 641 -19.50 33.47 -60.93
C LEU A 641 -18.18 33.72 -61.68
N SER A 642 -18.25 33.88 -63.01
CA SER A 642 -17.07 34.17 -63.85
C SER A 642 -16.49 35.58 -63.65
N ALA A 643 -17.20 36.46 -62.93
CA ALA A 643 -16.71 37.75 -62.45
C ALA A 643 -17.49 38.18 -61.20
N ALA A 644 -16.84 38.90 -60.29
CA ALA A 644 -17.48 39.46 -59.08
C ALA A 644 -18.20 40.80 -59.34
N SER A 645 -17.92 41.46 -60.47
CA SER A 645 -18.57 42.73 -60.82
C SER A 645 -18.69 42.97 -62.33
N ILE A 646 -19.61 43.86 -62.71
CA ILE A 646 -19.71 44.45 -64.05
C ILE A 646 -19.70 45.97 -63.92
N ASN A 647 -18.74 46.63 -64.58
CA ASN A 647 -18.75 48.07 -64.80
C ASN A 647 -19.13 48.38 -66.25
N PHE A 648 -20.24 49.09 -66.46
CA PHE A 648 -20.73 49.47 -67.78
C PHE A 648 -20.02 50.69 -68.38
N GLY A 649 -19.29 51.47 -67.56
CA GLY A 649 -18.64 52.71 -67.97
C GLY A 649 -19.59 53.90 -67.99
N ASN A 650 -19.32 54.88 -68.86
CA ASN A 650 -20.23 55.98 -69.14
C ASN A 650 -21.31 55.51 -70.12
N GLN A 651 -22.58 55.76 -69.80
CA GLN A 651 -23.72 55.56 -70.70
C GLN A 651 -24.57 56.83 -70.70
N ARG A 652 -25.00 57.29 -71.88
CA ARG A 652 -25.82 58.50 -72.00
C ARG A 652 -27.18 58.31 -71.31
N VAL A 653 -27.59 59.29 -70.51
CA VAL A 653 -28.84 59.24 -69.73
C VAL A 653 -30.05 58.92 -70.63
N GLY A 654 -30.89 58.00 -70.16
CA GLY A 654 -32.07 57.52 -70.89
C GLY A 654 -31.78 56.58 -72.08
N THR A 655 -30.53 56.14 -72.27
CA THR A 655 -30.18 55.16 -73.31
C THR A 655 -29.61 53.88 -72.70
N THR A 656 -29.92 52.74 -73.31
CA THR A 656 -29.52 51.41 -72.83
C THR A 656 -28.17 50.99 -73.41
N SER A 657 -27.25 50.57 -72.55
CA SER A 657 -25.96 49.98 -72.95
C SER A 657 -26.12 48.57 -73.53
N ALA A 658 -25.12 48.14 -74.31
CA ALA A 658 -25.00 46.73 -74.71
C ALA A 658 -24.94 45.81 -73.47
N ALA A 659 -25.65 44.68 -73.55
CA ALA A 659 -25.70 43.73 -72.45
C ALA A 659 -24.32 43.09 -72.19
N ARG A 660 -23.99 42.91 -70.91
CA ARG A 660 -22.77 42.24 -70.44
C ARG A 660 -23.13 40.97 -69.69
N THR A 661 -22.34 39.91 -69.92
CA THR A 661 -22.63 38.54 -69.48
C THR A 661 -21.65 38.09 -68.40
N VAL A 662 -22.17 37.41 -67.38
CA VAL A 662 -21.41 36.66 -66.38
C VAL A 662 -21.99 35.24 -66.30
N THR A 663 -21.13 34.23 -66.30
CA THR A 663 -21.53 32.83 -66.22
C THR A 663 -21.58 32.40 -64.75
N LEU A 664 -22.68 31.78 -64.33
CA LEU A 664 -22.82 31.08 -63.07
C LEU A 664 -22.61 29.59 -63.33
N THR A 665 -21.56 29.02 -62.76
CA THR A 665 -21.19 27.60 -62.92
C THR A 665 -21.35 26.87 -61.60
N ASN A 666 -21.80 25.61 -61.65
CA ASN A 666 -21.71 24.70 -60.53
C ASN A 666 -20.35 23.99 -60.55
N THR A 667 -19.44 24.42 -59.68
CA THR A 667 -18.09 23.85 -59.52
C THR A 667 -18.04 22.74 -58.47
N GLY A 668 -19.17 22.42 -57.84
CA GLY A 668 -19.34 21.31 -56.91
C GLY A 668 -19.85 20.04 -57.59
N GLY A 669 -19.79 18.90 -56.88
CA GLY A 669 -20.21 17.60 -57.43
C GLY A 669 -21.71 17.30 -57.33
N GLY A 670 -22.47 18.08 -56.54
CA GLY A 670 -23.91 17.91 -56.33
C GLY A 670 -24.72 18.97 -57.05
N THR A 671 -26.00 18.69 -57.34
CA THR A 671 -26.86 19.59 -58.11
C THR A 671 -27.09 20.94 -57.40
N LEU A 672 -26.71 22.03 -58.06
CA LEU A 672 -26.97 23.40 -57.63
C LEU A 672 -28.36 23.84 -58.11
N THR A 673 -29.29 24.06 -57.18
CA THR A 673 -30.64 24.57 -57.46
C THR A 673 -30.73 26.03 -57.04
N ILE A 674 -31.01 26.92 -58.00
CA ILE A 674 -31.17 28.35 -57.74
C ILE A 674 -32.56 28.61 -57.13
N GLY A 675 -32.59 29.16 -55.92
CA GLY A 675 -33.83 29.58 -55.26
C GLY A 675 -34.33 30.93 -55.77
N SER A 676 -33.45 31.94 -55.89
CA SER A 676 -33.83 33.27 -56.39
C SER A 676 -32.66 34.06 -56.97
N LEU A 677 -32.98 35.04 -57.81
CA LEU A 677 -32.06 36.03 -58.39
C LEU A 677 -32.61 37.44 -58.12
N THR A 678 -32.17 38.07 -57.04
CA THR A 678 -32.76 39.33 -56.54
C THR A 678 -31.81 40.50 -56.74
N ALA A 679 -32.26 41.54 -57.44
CA ALA A 679 -31.53 42.80 -57.58
C ALA A 679 -31.80 43.72 -56.37
N GLY A 680 -30.75 44.38 -55.89
CA GLY A 680 -30.79 45.36 -54.81
C GLY A 680 -29.68 46.40 -54.93
N GLY A 681 -29.33 47.06 -53.82
CA GLY A 681 -28.43 48.22 -53.81
C GLY A 681 -29.15 49.53 -54.08
N SER A 682 -28.41 50.61 -54.35
CA SER A 682 -28.98 51.97 -54.38
C SER A 682 -29.84 52.26 -55.62
N ASN A 683 -29.55 51.66 -56.77
CA ASN A 683 -30.19 52.00 -58.05
C ASN A 683 -30.55 50.78 -58.93
N PRO A 684 -31.14 49.69 -58.41
CA PRO A 684 -31.43 48.48 -59.20
C PRO A 684 -32.29 48.74 -60.44
N GLY A 685 -33.14 49.76 -60.43
CA GLY A 685 -33.99 50.15 -61.57
C GLY A 685 -33.25 50.65 -62.82
N ASP A 686 -31.95 51.02 -62.74
CA ASP A 686 -31.17 51.31 -63.96
C ASP A 686 -30.59 50.04 -64.61
N PHE A 687 -30.70 48.86 -63.98
CA PHE A 687 -30.01 47.64 -64.40
C PHE A 687 -31.02 46.53 -64.74
N ALA A 688 -31.32 46.35 -66.02
CA ALA A 688 -32.24 45.31 -66.49
C ALA A 688 -31.53 43.96 -66.61
N ARG A 689 -32.12 42.90 -66.01
CA ARG A 689 -31.57 41.53 -66.00
C ARG A 689 -32.14 40.69 -67.15
N SER A 690 -31.29 39.92 -67.80
CA SER A 690 -31.65 38.84 -68.72
C SER A 690 -30.67 37.65 -68.56
N GLY A 691 -30.52 36.80 -69.58
CA GLY A 691 -29.74 35.56 -69.54
C GLY A 691 -30.56 34.33 -69.17
N THR A 692 -29.90 33.17 -69.10
CA THR A 692 -30.53 31.85 -68.91
C THR A 692 -30.70 31.40 -67.45
N CYS A 693 -30.12 32.10 -66.47
CA CYS A 693 -30.34 31.79 -65.05
C CYS A 693 -31.73 32.28 -64.57
N ALA A 694 -32.55 31.37 -64.06
CA ALA A 694 -33.85 31.65 -63.45
C ALA A 694 -33.96 31.06 -62.04
N ALA A 695 -35.02 31.42 -61.31
CA ALA A 695 -35.41 30.67 -60.12
C ALA A 695 -35.82 29.25 -60.54
N THR A 696 -35.59 28.26 -59.68
CA THR A 696 -35.74 26.81 -59.93
C THR A 696 -34.79 26.19 -60.97
N THR A 697 -33.90 26.96 -61.63
CA THR A 697 -32.85 26.39 -62.49
C THR A 697 -31.96 25.44 -61.68
N ALA A 698 -31.86 24.19 -62.13
CA ALA A 698 -30.97 23.18 -61.57
C ALA A 698 -29.77 22.93 -62.48
N LEU A 699 -28.56 22.99 -61.93
CA LEU A 699 -27.29 22.75 -62.62
C LEU A 699 -26.60 21.56 -61.97
N THR A 700 -26.42 20.45 -62.70
CA THR A 700 -25.57 19.34 -62.26
C THR A 700 -24.09 19.76 -62.21
N ALA A 701 -23.19 18.90 -61.72
CA ALA A 701 -21.76 19.19 -61.67
C ALA A 701 -21.21 19.64 -63.04
N GLY A 702 -20.48 20.75 -63.07
CA GLY A 702 -19.91 21.34 -64.29
C GLY A 702 -20.90 22.10 -65.19
N GLN A 703 -22.22 22.03 -64.95
CA GLN A 703 -23.20 22.81 -65.70
C GLN A 703 -23.18 24.29 -65.33
N SER A 704 -23.62 25.14 -66.26
CA SER A 704 -23.66 26.59 -66.08
C SER A 704 -24.89 27.25 -66.70
N CYS A 705 -25.23 28.44 -66.22
CA CYS A 705 -26.21 29.34 -66.82
C CYS A 705 -25.63 30.76 -66.92
N THR A 706 -26.26 31.62 -67.73
CA THR A 706 -25.81 33.00 -67.92
C THR A 706 -26.67 33.97 -67.13
N VAL A 707 -26.02 34.92 -66.45
CA VAL A 707 -26.63 36.16 -65.98
C VAL A 707 -26.20 37.26 -66.93
N GLN A 708 -27.15 37.98 -67.52
CA GLN A 708 -26.86 39.14 -68.35
C GLN A 708 -27.49 40.38 -67.74
N TYR A 709 -26.83 41.52 -67.91
CA TYR A 709 -27.34 42.82 -67.51
C TYR A 709 -27.10 43.87 -68.59
N SER A 710 -28.06 44.77 -68.78
CA SER A 710 -27.87 46.05 -69.46
C SER A 710 -28.14 47.20 -68.49
N PHE A 711 -27.46 48.33 -68.70
CA PHE A 711 -27.53 49.52 -67.86
C PHE A 711 -28.12 50.71 -68.64
N THR A 712 -29.12 51.36 -68.04
CA THR A 712 -29.90 52.49 -68.60
C THR A 712 -30.02 53.59 -67.53
N PRO A 713 -29.05 54.51 -67.41
CA PRO A 713 -29.02 55.47 -66.30
C PRO A 713 -30.17 56.50 -66.39
N ALA A 714 -30.99 56.57 -65.34
CA ALA A 714 -32.04 57.58 -65.21
C ALA A 714 -31.53 58.98 -64.83
N ARG A 715 -30.27 59.12 -64.39
CA ARG A 715 -29.66 60.41 -63.98
C ARG A 715 -28.17 60.47 -64.32
N SER A 716 -27.65 61.68 -64.56
CA SER A 716 -26.24 61.92 -64.92
C SER A 716 -25.32 61.89 -63.68
N SER A 717 -25.26 60.75 -62.99
CA SER A 717 -24.42 60.49 -61.82
C SER A 717 -23.79 59.10 -61.92
N ASN A 718 -22.90 58.75 -60.99
CA ASN A 718 -22.59 57.33 -60.74
C ASN A 718 -23.87 56.61 -60.28
N ARG A 719 -24.04 55.36 -60.68
CA ARG A 719 -25.17 54.48 -60.37
C ARG A 719 -24.65 53.10 -59.99
N SER A 720 -25.30 52.43 -59.04
CA SER A 720 -24.88 51.09 -58.62
C SER A 720 -26.03 50.19 -58.14
N ALA A 721 -25.85 48.90 -58.33
CA ALA A 721 -26.75 47.85 -57.89
C ALA A 721 -25.97 46.59 -57.51
N THR A 722 -26.66 45.56 -57.01
CA THR A 722 -26.07 44.24 -56.75
C THR A 722 -27.11 43.17 -57.01
N LEU A 723 -26.79 42.18 -57.82
CA LEU A 723 -27.54 40.93 -57.87
C LEU A 723 -27.05 40.04 -56.72
N THR A 724 -27.98 39.47 -55.95
CA THR A 724 -27.72 38.32 -55.09
C THR A 724 -28.40 37.09 -55.69
N VAL A 725 -27.66 35.99 -55.86
CA VAL A 725 -28.19 34.69 -56.25
C VAL A 725 -28.23 33.82 -54.99
N VAL A 726 -29.43 33.34 -54.64
CA VAL A 726 -29.64 32.41 -53.52
C VAL A 726 -29.85 31.02 -54.10
N SER A 727 -29.27 30.00 -53.47
CA SER A 727 -29.31 28.60 -53.93
C SER A 727 -29.28 27.63 -52.75
N ASN A 728 -29.27 26.32 -53.01
CA ASN A 728 -28.91 25.31 -52.01
C ASN A 728 -27.40 25.30 -51.66
N ALA A 729 -26.57 26.09 -52.35
CA ALA A 729 -25.20 26.42 -51.97
C ALA A 729 -25.08 27.87 -51.46
N ALA A 730 -23.90 28.24 -50.96
CA ALA A 730 -23.61 29.59 -50.46
C ALA A 730 -23.94 30.69 -51.50
N SER A 731 -24.71 31.69 -51.08
CA SER A 731 -25.24 32.74 -51.96
C SER A 731 -24.14 33.63 -52.54
N VAL A 732 -24.06 33.71 -53.87
CA VAL A 732 -23.09 34.54 -54.59
C VAL A 732 -23.67 35.92 -54.95
N LYS A 733 -22.79 36.92 -55.08
CA LYS A 733 -23.17 38.31 -55.38
C LYS A 733 -22.39 38.85 -56.57
N LEU A 734 -23.06 39.66 -57.38
CA LEU A 734 -22.50 40.36 -58.53
C LEU A 734 -22.75 41.86 -58.39
N SER A 735 -21.69 42.65 -58.19
CA SER A 735 -21.78 44.11 -58.09
C SER A 735 -21.91 44.76 -59.47
N LEU A 736 -22.86 45.67 -59.64
CA LEU A 736 -23.12 46.35 -60.90
C LEU A 736 -22.84 47.85 -60.74
N SER A 737 -22.09 48.46 -61.66
CA SER A 737 -21.78 49.89 -61.64
C SER A 737 -21.77 50.52 -63.02
N GLY A 738 -22.00 51.83 -63.07
CA GLY A 738 -21.92 52.64 -64.28
C GLY A 738 -22.12 54.11 -63.96
N ARG A 739 -21.98 54.99 -64.97
CA ARG A 739 -22.19 56.43 -64.83
C ARG A 739 -23.08 56.96 -65.94
N GLY A 740 -24.10 57.74 -65.57
CA GLY A 740 -24.88 58.52 -66.53
C GLY A 740 -24.09 59.73 -67.03
N SER A 741 -23.92 59.84 -68.35
CA SER A 741 -23.36 61.02 -69.03
C SER A 741 -24.46 61.85 -69.71
N ARG A 742 -24.20 63.15 -69.92
CA ARG A 742 -25.09 64.05 -70.69
C ARG A 742 -24.80 64.04 -72.20
N TYR A 743 -23.65 63.48 -72.56
CA TYR A 743 -23.14 63.25 -73.91
C TYR A 743 -22.84 61.75 -74.01
#